data_AF-A0A439KLX9-F1
#
_entry.id   AF-A0A439KLX9-F1
#
_cell.length_a   1.000
_cell.length_b   1.000
_cell.length_c   1.000
_cell.angle_alpha   90.00
_cell.angle_beta   90.00
_cell.angle_gamma   90.00
#
_symmetry.space_group_name_H-M   'P 1'
#
loop_
_entity.id
_entity.type
_entity.pdbx_description
1 polymer ?
#
loop_
_entity_poly.entity_id
_entity_poly.type
_entity_poly.pdbx_seq_one_letter_code
_entity_poly.pdbx_strand_id
1 'polypeptide(L)'
;MTVASETNRSGPYNGNGVTTVFDYEFRIIKETHLKVIKTVTATGVETTLTLGANYTVSGVGAAGGGQITALVAPVAGETITILRKVRFVQETDLENQGAYYAETVETMLDLAAMRDQELQEQLSRAVLLPPAENPDQLDGLVFDILRLAQSADNIDTVADNIGDVTTAADNMAAIIAAPGAATSAAASAVQASASAGQAAGSEVAAELAEQNAEEAAAIALEASENAVLQTIVTYTTVDFCKLANIPSVLTHIQVAGYSVVGVGRGFYKKVFTGAGADPGKFQSGDGALWELIVDFATTIDCYGANPDNTNATNGTDSTAGWQRMIDHVGYYRLGAGRYRITDSIHLYNSAGNPNSIGVHCHGAGKEKSIVVAHGMAGKACLVPAVNTGLHRFHLSHHQFAGDADSSVDYTLASGQLYESSFRQMSFKGVAKASFIANIHFACKWDGCSFTSTSGDSVLLQGGNSTVLENCYAHNHGVDKAGFRIGGVATLIGCLGVDETVNPGYVFEFGGDPFATGTNAVIQIHIQGGNAEDFGTAAIGIHGINGGQIIIENLASVSRAAGTYETVFKMIDGTAASVWIRGNTRHTTKGATRSGNSNLQGTGGSWLVENSSNTTTGSFPDFYNTTSGLLTEIPILQVRGGDLGKQDLQISRVKSGRESGYVAATPTNLPANTVAPVVARTNVVKTANTLATSLRSVTFTEGNIDGQRLQILIGDSNTTLVNQFGGAQRFHLLDNADRLCVNGEVYDFILAGGFWIQQNPSRKLRASAVIDPASMLLVGDATVPATIAVAGAAFGDLVRASFGASLAGASLHAYVSGPGTVDYFFRNDAGAAPNDLPSATLRVEITKA
;
A
#
# COMPACT_ATOMS: atom_id res chain seq x y z
N MET A 1 -57.25 -53.10 -54.56
CA MET A 1 -55.87 -53.67 -54.60
C MET A 1 -55.10 -53.13 -53.41
N THR A 2 -54.56 -54.02 -52.57
CA THR A 2 -53.92 -53.75 -51.26
C THR A 2 -52.56 -53.02 -51.37
N VAL A 3 -52.20 -52.21 -50.37
CA VAL A 3 -50.83 -51.68 -50.18
C VAL A 3 -49.90 -52.77 -49.61
N ALA A 4 -49.08 -53.36 -50.48
CA ALA A 4 -48.20 -54.51 -50.14
C ALA A 4 -46.69 -54.18 -50.09
N SER A 5 -46.31 -52.90 -50.12
CA SER A 5 -44.91 -52.44 -50.10
C SER A 5 -44.71 -51.43 -48.97
N GLU A 6 -43.54 -51.47 -48.32
CA GLU A 6 -43.12 -50.51 -47.29
C GLU A 6 -42.54 -49.21 -47.89
N THR A 7 -42.28 -49.17 -49.20
CA THR A 7 -41.75 -47.98 -49.88
C THR A 7 -42.76 -46.83 -49.82
N ASN A 8 -42.32 -45.68 -49.31
CA ASN A 8 -43.12 -44.45 -49.16
C ASN A 8 -42.37 -43.18 -49.60
N ARG A 9 -41.13 -43.34 -50.08
CA ARG A 9 -40.20 -42.30 -50.50
C ARG A 9 -39.46 -42.74 -51.76
N SER A 10 -39.27 -41.81 -52.69
CA SER A 10 -38.49 -42.00 -53.91
C SER A 10 -37.56 -40.81 -54.14
N GLY A 11 -36.39 -41.07 -54.71
CA GLY A 11 -35.26 -40.12 -54.75
C GLY A 11 -34.42 -40.14 -53.46
N PRO A 12 -33.56 -39.13 -53.23
CA PRO A 12 -33.42 -37.91 -54.04
C PRO A 12 -32.86 -38.18 -55.44
N TYR A 13 -33.53 -37.63 -56.46
CA TYR A 13 -33.06 -37.64 -57.84
C TYR A 13 -32.20 -36.40 -58.10
N ASN A 14 -30.98 -36.60 -58.61
CA ASN A 14 -30.08 -35.50 -58.93
C ASN A 14 -30.55 -34.74 -60.18
N GLY A 15 -30.62 -33.42 -60.08
CA GLY A 15 -30.89 -32.54 -61.21
C GLY A 15 -29.69 -32.43 -62.16
N ASN A 16 -29.99 -32.35 -63.45
CA ASN A 16 -29.02 -32.14 -64.53
C ASN A 16 -29.42 -30.98 -65.46
N GLY A 17 -30.49 -30.26 -65.12
CA GLY A 17 -31.06 -29.16 -65.92
C GLY A 17 -31.85 -29.59 -67.15
N VAL A 18 -32.05 -30.90 -67.38
CA VAL A 18 -32.70 -31.45 -68.58
C VAL A 18 -33.82 -32.45 -68.24
N THR A 19 -33.61 -33.36 -67.30
CA THR A 19 -34.58 -34.40 -66.93
C THR A 19 -35.76 -33.79 -66.18
N THR A 20 -36.99 -34.01 -66.69
CA THR A 20 -38.23 -33.52 -66.08
C THR A 20 -39.12 -34.62 -65.52
N VAL A 21 -38.90 -35.89 -65.88
CA VAL A 21 -39.72 -37.02 -65.46
C VAL A 21 -38.99 -37.80 -64.37
N PHE A 22 -39.67 -38.04 -63.25
CA PHE A 22 -39.15 -38.77 -62.11
C PHE A 22 -40.17 -39.78 -61.61
N ASP A 23 -39.74 -41.03 -61.46
CA ASP A 23 -40.60 -42.10 -60.98
C ASP A 23 -40.84 -41.99 -59.47
N TYR A 24 -42.01 -42.44 -59.01
CA TYR A 24 -42.26 -42.75 -57.61
C TYR A 24 -42.69 -44.22 -57.52
N GLU A 25 -42.10 -44.96 -56.59
CA GLU A 25 -42.15 -46.43 -56.57
C GLU A 25 -43.23 -46.97 -55.60
N PHE A 26 -44.24 -46.17 -55.32
CA PHE A 26 -45.23 -46.46 -54.30
C PHE A 26 -46.65 -46.07 -54.72
N ARG A 27 -47.65 -46.88 -54.36
CA ARG A 27 -49.05 -46.63 -54.70
C ARG A 27 -49.57 -45.32 -54.09
N ILE A 28 -50.34 -44.57 -54.87
CA ILE A 28 -51.16 -43.43 -54.43
C ILE A 28 -52.62 -43.58 -54.91
N ILE A 29 -53.57 -43.05 -54.14
CA ILE A 29 -55.02 -43.12 -54.45
C ILE A 29 -55.55 -41.85 -55.12
N LYS A 30 -54.93 -40.70 -54.84
CA LYS A 30 -55.22 -39.39 -55.46
C LYS A 30 -53.90 -38.73 -55.83
N GLU A 31 -53.87 -37.91 -56.89
CA GLU A 31 -52.67 -37.14 -57.28
C GLU A 31 -52.16 -36.23 -56.16
N THR A 32 -53.08 -35.78 -55.29
CA THR A 32 -52.78 -34.95 -54.12
C THR A 32 -52.11 -35.73 -52.98
N HIS A 33 -51.98 -37.05 -53.07
CA HIS A 33 -51.33 -37.88 -52.05
C HIS A 33 -49.80 -37.94 -52.18
N LEU A 34 -49.21 -36.93 -52.83
CA LEU A 34 -47.78 -36.76 -53.01
C LEU A 34 -47.29 -35.44 -52.42
N LYS A 35 -46.09 -35.44 -51.86
CA LYS A 35 -45.30 -34.26 -51.56
C LYS A 35 -43.99 -34.35 -52.34
N VAL A 36 -43.80 -33.42 -53.27
CA VAL A 36 -42.55 -33.31 -54.04
C VAL A 36 -41.74 -32.15 -53.47
N ILE A 37 -40.47 -32.39 -53.17
CA ILE A 37 -39.56 -31.43 -52.56
C ILE A 37 -38.35 -31.26 -53.47
N LYS A 38 -37.97 -30.01 -53.72
CA LYS A 38 -36.71 -29.64 -54.36
C LYS A 38 -35.72 -29.11 -53.30
N THR A 39 -34.52 -29.66 -53.25
CA THR A 39 -33.50 -29.27 -52.26
C THR A 39 -32.26 -28.73 -52.96
N VAL A 40 -31.75 -27.57 -52.52
CA VAL A 40 -30.46 -27.02 -52.95
C VAL A 40 -29.35 -27.64 -52.10
N THR A 41 -28.48 -28.46 -52.68
CA THR A 41 -27.54 -29.31 -51.91
C THR A 41 -26.48 -28.51 -51.15
N ALA A 42 -26.06 -27.36 -51.67
CA ALA A 42 -25.01 -26.53 -51.06
C ALA A 42 -25.48 -25.81 -49.78
N THR A 43 -26.78 -25.47 -49.69
CA THR A 43 -27.34 -24.70 -48.57
C THR A 43 -28.30 -25.52 -47.70
N GLY A 44 -28.75 -26.68 -48.18
CA GLY A 44 -29.76 -27.51 -47.53
C GLY A 44 -31.18 -26.96 -47.60
N VAL A 45 -31.42 -25.88 -48.37
CA VAL A 45 -32.74 -25.24 -48.44
C VAL A 45 -33.73 -26.13 -49.22
N GLU A 46 -34.84 -26.49 -48.58
CA GLU A 46 -35.92 -27.29 -49.16
C GLU A 46 -37.10 -26.44 -49.61
N THR A 47 -37.58 -26.67 -50.84
CA THR A 47 -38.78 -26.05 -51.41
C THR A 47 -39.82 -27.11 -51.75
N THR A 48 -41.03 -27.02 -51.20
CA THR A 48 -42.14 -27.92 -51.60
C THR A 48 -42.73 -27.46 -52.93
N LEU A 49 -42.79 -28.36 -53.92
CA LEU A 49 -43.40 -28.11 -55.22
C LEU A 49 -44.93 -28.31 -55.16
N THR A 50 -45.66 -27.49 -55.92
CA THR A 50 -47.13 -27.49 -55.96
C THR A 50 -47.64 -28.26 -57.17
N LEU A 51 -48.58 -29.20 -56.95
CA LEU A 51 -49.25 -29.96 -58.01
C LEU A 51 -49.99 -29.01 -58.97
N GLY A 52 -49.85 -29.22 -60.28
CA GLY A 52 -50.45 -28.39 -61.33
C GLY A 52 -49.70 -27.10 -61.65
N ALA A 53 -48.95 -26.53 -60.70
CA ALA A 53 -48.14 -25.31 -60.90
C ALA A 53 -46.64 -25.60 -61.11
N ASN A 54 -46.14 -26.71 -60.57
CA ASN A 54 -44.72 -27.08 -60.65
C ASN A 54 -44.49 -28.49 -61.17
N TYR A 55 -45.46 -29.40 -61.04
CA TYR A 55 -45.39 -30.74 -61.59
C TYR A 55 -46.79 -31.32 -61.88
N THR A 56 -46.88 -32.33 -62.75
CA THR A 56 -48.06 -33.16 -62.96
C THR A 56 -47.78 -34.60 -62.54
N VAL A 57 -48.83 -35.41 -62.32
CA VAL A 57 -48.73 -36.79 -61.81
C VAL A 57 -49.37 -37.76 -62.80
N SER A 58 -48.78 -38.94 -62.93
CA SER A 58 -49.34 -40.08 -63.67
C SER A 58 -49.21 -41.37 -62.86
N GLY A 59 -49.91 -42.42 -63.26
CA GLY A 59 -49.86 -43.73 -62.57
C GLY A 59 -50.65 -43.79 -61.25
N VAL A 60 -51.62 -42.89 -61.05
CA VAL A 60 -52.53 -42.95 -59.89
C VAL A 60 -53.26 -44.30 -59.86
N GLY A 61 -53.26 -44.95 -58.71
CA GLY A 61 -53.87 -46.27 -58.54
C GLY A 61 -53.07 -47.44 -59.11
N ALA A 62 -51.84 -47.25 -59.59
CA ALA A 62 -50.93 -48.35 -59.94
C ALA A 62 -50.23 -48.92 -58.70
N ALA A 63 -50.02 -50.24 -58.65
CA ALA A 63 -49.43 -50.91 -57.48
C ALA A 63 -47.93 -50.57 -57.31
N GLY A 64 -47.18 -50.46 -58.41
CA GLY A 64 -45.74 -50.13 -58.42
C GLY A 64 -45.43 -48.63 -58.43
N GLY A 65 -46.45 -47.77 -58.24
CA GLY A 65 -46.31 -46.32 -58.36
C GLY A 65 -46.38 -45.82 -59.80
N GLY A 66 -45.87 -44.62 -60.05
CA GLY A 66 -46.05 -43.87 -61.29
C GLY A 66 -44.98 -42.81 -61.49
N GLN A 67 -45.29 -41.71 -62.17
CA GLN A 67 -44.31 -40.67 -62.47
C GLN A 67 -44.83 -39.28 -62.10
N ILE A 68 -43.93 -38.40 -61.66
CA ILE A 68 -44.14 -36.96 -61.68
C ILE A 68 -43.39 -36.35 -62.86
N THR A 69 -44.02 -35.39 -63.54
CA THR A 69 -43.38 -34.59 -64.58
C THR A 69 -43.24 -33.16 -64.07
N ALA A 70 -42.02 -32.76 -63.70
CA ALA A 70 -41.68 -31.41 -63.31
C ALA A 70 -41.79 -30.45 -64.51
N LEU A 71 -42.42 -29.30 -64.32
CA LEU A 71 -42.58 -28.28 -65.37
C LEU A 71 -41.28 -27.50 -65.63
N VAL A 72 -40.34 -27.54 -64.68
CA VAL A 72 -38.98 -27.01 -64.79
C VAL A 72 -38.01 -28.09 -64.32
N ALA A 73 -37.04 -28.46 -65.15
CA ALA A 73 -36.03 -29.45 -64.80
C ALA A 73 -35.13 -28.93 -63.66
N PRO A 74 -34.92 -29.69 -62.57
CA PRO A 74 -33.97 -29.32 -61.52
C PRO A 74 -32.54 -29.25 -62.08
N VAL A 75 -31.80 -28.19 -61.74
CA VAL A 75 -30.41 -27.99 -62.23
C VAL A 75 -29.40 -28.79 -61.41
N ALA A 76 -28.14 -28.84 -61.87
CA ALA A 76 -27.06 -29.43 -61.08
C ALA A 76 -26.90 -28.70 -59.74
N GLY A 77 -26.81 -29.47 -58.64
CA GLY A 77 -26.86 -28.93 -57.28
C GLY A 77 -28.27 -28.82 -56.70
N GLU A 78 -29.31 -29.21 -57.45
CA GLU A 78 -30.66 -29.41 -56.94
C GLU A 78 -31.05 -30.89 -56.98
N THR A 79 -31.86 -31.34 -56.02
CA THR A 79 -32.40 -32.71 -55.99
C THR A 79 -33.92 -32.72 -55.84
N ILE A 80 -34.60 -33.69 -56.43
CA ILE A 80 -36.04 -33.93 -56.24
C ILE A 80 -36.26 -35.15 -55.34
N THR A 81 -36.99 -34.95 -54.24
CA THR A 81 -37.46 -36.04 -53.37
C THR A 81 -38.99 -36.11 -53.46
N ILE A 82 -39.52 -37.31 -53.62
CA ILE A 82 -40.96 -37.57 -53.70
C ILE A 82 -41.36 -38.41 -52.48
N LEU A 83 -42.33 -37.92 -51.72
CA LEU A 83 -42.85 -38.58 -50.53
C LEU A 83 -44.35 -38.83 -50.69
N ARG A 84 -44.84 -39.95 -50.14
CA ARG A 84 -46.27 -40.13 -49.95
C ARG A 84 -46.74 -39.14 -48.88
N LYS A 85 -47.87 -38.47 -49.12
CA LYS A 85 -48.50 -37.57 -48.15
C LYS A 85 -50.01 -37.73 -48.16
N VAL A 86 -50.54 -38.54 -47.27
CA VAL A 86 -51.98 -38.78 -47.13
C VAL A 86 -52.52 -37.92 -45.99
N ARG A 87 -53.76 -37.43 -46.13
CA ARG A 87 -54.42 -36.70 -45.04
C ARG A 87 -54.73 -37.65 -43.89
N PHE A 88 -54.45 -37.25 -42.65
CA PHE A 88 -54.75 -38.01 -41.43
C PHE A 88 -56.23 -37.89 -41.00
N VAL A 89 -57.16 -38.15 -41.92
CA VAL A 89 -58.61 -38.11 -41.68
C VAL A 89 -59.30 -39.31 -42.32
N GLN A 90 -60.18 -40.00 -41.60
CA GLN A 90 -61.01 -41.03 -42.21
C GLN A 90 -62.10 -40.36 -43.07
N GLU A 91 -62.04 -40.54 -44.38
CA GLU A 91 -63.00 -39.94 -45.33
C GLU A 91 -64.25 -40.83 -45.54
N THR A 92 -64.18 -42.11 -45.16
CA THR A 92 -65.25 -43.10 -45.35
C THR A 92 -66.00 -43.36 -44.05
N ASP A 93 -67.31 -43.09 -44.07
CA ASP A 93 -68.25 -43.45 -43.01
C ASP A 93 -69.00 -44.73 -43.41
N LEU A 94 -69.07 -45.71 -42.50
CA LEU A 94 -69.71 -47.01 -42.75
C LEU A 94 -71.10 -47.02 -42.09
N GLU A 95 -72.15 -47.05 -42.92
CA GLU A 95 -73.52 -47.09 -42.44
C GLU A 95 -73.90 -48.46 -41.85
N ASN A 96 -74.66 -48.47 -40.75
CA ASN A 96 -75.16 -49.70 -40.15
C ASN A 96 -76.22 -50.36 -41.05
N GLN A 97 -76.10 -51.67 -41.29
CA GLN A 97 -76.98 -52.45 -42.19
C GLN A 97 -76.99 -52.01 -43.67
N GLY A 98 -76.01 -51.21 -44.11
CA GLY A 98 -75.80 -50.87 -45.51
C GLY A 98 -75.26 -52.04 -46.35
N ALA A 99 -75.30 -51.89 -47.68
CA ALA A 99 -74.69 -52.87 -48.59
C ALA A 99 -73.16 -52.91 -48.41
N TYR A 100 -72.58 -54.12 -48.34
CA TYR A 100 -71.14 -54.30 -48.18
C TYR A 100 -70.42 -54.15 -49.53
N TYR A 101 -69.66 -53.06 -49.67
CA TYR A 101 -68.78 -52.83 -50.82
C TYR A 101 -67.32 -53.07 -50.43
N ALA A 102 -66.79 -54.24 -50.79
CA ALA A 102 -65.43 -54.66 -50.43
C ALA A 102 -64.37 -53.61 -50.84
N GLU A 103 -64.50 -52.98 -52.01
CA GLU A 103 -63.54 -51.97 -52.50
C GLU A 103 -63.51 -50.70 -51.64
N THR A 104 -64.66 -50.29 -51.08
CA THR A 104 -64.76 -49.14 -50.18
C THR A 104 -64.04 -49.40 -48.86
N VAL A 105 -64.21 -50.60 -48.30
CA VAL A 105 -63.52 -51.03 -47.07
C VAL A 105 -62.01 -51.17 -47.32
N GLU A 106 -61.64 -51.77 -48.46
CA GLU A 106 -60.24 -51.94 -48.85
C GLU A 106 -59.52 -50.60 -49.03
N THR A 107 -60.13 -49.65 -49.75
CA THR A 107 -59.56 -48.30 -49.94
C THR A 107 -59.36 -47.57 -48.61
N MET A 108 -60.28 -47.74 -47.66
CA MET A 108 -60.16 -47.16 -46.32
C MET A 108 -58.98 -47.78 -45.54
N LEU A 109 -58.82 -49.10 -45.58
CA LEU A 109 -57.71 -49.81 -44.93
C LEU A 109 -56.37 -49.48 -45.58
N ASP A 110 -56.32 -49.38 -46.90
CA ASP A 110 -55.13 -48.94 -47.65
C ASP A 110 -54.71 -47.52 -47.23
N LEU A 111 -55.65 -46.58 -47.09
CA LEU A 111 -55.36 -45.23 -46.61
C LEU A 111 -54.82 -45.22 -45.17
N ALA A 112 -55.27 -46.14 -44.32
CA ALA A 112 -54.72 -46.30 -42.97
C ALA A 112 -53.28 -46.82 -43.02
N ALA A 113 -53.02 -47.91 -43.77
CA ALA A 113 -51.67 -48.45 -43.96
C ALA A 113 -50.71 -47.42 -44.57
N MET A 114 -51.18 -46.60 -45.51
CA MET A 114 -50.38 -45.51 -46.10
C MET A 114 -49.98 -44.45 -45.06
N ARG A 115 -50.83 -44.14 -44.08
CA ARG A 115 -50.52 -43.19 -42.99
C ARG A 115 -49.51 -43.78 -42.01
N ASP A 116 -49.64 -45.07 -41.69
CA ASP A 116 -48.68 -45.75 -40.81
C ASP A 116 -47.28 -45.75 -41.43
N GLN A 117 -47.19 -46.03 -42.74
CA GLN A 117 -45.93 -45.92 -43.47
C GLN A 117 -45.39 -44.49 -43.50
N GLU A 118 -46.25 -43.47 -43.67
CA GLU A 118 -45.83 -42.07 -43.61
C GLU A 118 -45.28 -41.69 -42.22
N LEU A 119 -45.91 -42.16 -41.13
CA LEU A 119 -45.40 -41.96 -39.78
C LEU A 119 -44.06 -42.67 -39.54
N GLN A 120 -43.91 -43.91 -40.02
CA GLN A 120 -42.65 -44.65 -39.93
C GLN A 120 -41.51 -43.93 -40.66
N GLU A 121 -41.76 -43.33 -41.82
CA GLU A 121 -40.77 -42.51 -42.55
C GLU A 121 -40.28 -41.34 -41.71
N GLN A 122 -41.22 -40.62 -41.10
CA GLN A 122 -40.92 -39.45 -40.27
C GLN A 122 -40.14 -39.85 -39.01
N LEU A 123 -40.56 -40.94 -38.34
CA LEU A 123 -39.87 -41.47 -37.15
C LEU A 123 -38.46 -41.97 -37.47
N SER A 124 -38.24 -42.56 -38.64
CA SER A 124 -36.92 -43.05 -39.06
C SER A 124 -35.89 -41.93 -39.27
N ARG A 125 -36.34 -40.67 -39.32
CA ARG A 125 -35.50 -39.47 -39.42
C ARG A 125 -35.58 -38.57 -38.19
N ALA A 126 -36.23 -39.04 -37.12
CA ALA A 126 -36.25 -38.35 -35.84
C ALA A 126 -35.07 -38.79 -34.97
N VAL A 127 -34.67 -37.94 -34.02
CA VAL A 127 -33.79 -38.36 -32.93
C VAL A 127 -34.62 -39.20 -31.96
N LEU A 128 -34.32 -40.50 -31.89
CA LEU A 128 -34.99 -41.42 -30.98
C LEU A 128 -34.10 -41.68 -29.77
N LEU A 129 -34.69 -41.61 -28.58
CA LEU A 129 -34.03 -42.07 -27.37
C LEU A 129 -33.96 -43.61 -27.37
N PRO A 130 -32.91 -44.20 -26.80
CA PRO A 130 -32.88 -45.63 -26.53
C PRO A 130 -34.13 -46.06 -25.74
N PRO A 131 -34.73 -47.23 -26.04
CA PRO A 131 -36.00 -47.65 -25.45
C PRO A 131 -35.94 -47.89 -23.93
N ALA A 132 -34.74 -47.93 -23.34
CA ALA A 132 -34.51 -48.10 -21.91
C ALA A 132 -34.31 -46.76 -21.16
N GLU A 133 -34.15 -45.64 -21.87
CA GLU A 133 -33.93 -44.31 -21.27
C GLU A 133 -35.25 -43.73 -20.74
N ASN A 134 -35.18 -43.01 -19.62
CA ASN A 134 -36.35 -42.32 -19.08
C ASN A 134 -36.59 -41.03 -19.90
N PRO A 135 -37.77 -40.84 -20.52
CA PRO A 135 -38.13 -39.61 -21.23
C PRO A 135 -37.96 -38.32 -20.42
N ASP A 136 -38.03 -38.40 -19.08
CA ASP A 136 -37.81 -37.25 -18.18
C ASP A 136 -36.38 -36.70 -18.23
N GLN A 137 -35.41 -37.45 -18.78
CA GLN A 137 -34.00 -37.03 -18.90
C GLN A 137 -33.71 -36.25 -20.21
N LEU A 138 -34.71 -36.12 -21.10
CA LEU A 138 -34.58 -35.44 -22.38
C LEU A 138 -34.23 -33.95 -22.23
N ASP A 139 -34.78 -33.29 -21.21
CA ASP A 139 -34.52 -31.88 -20.93
C ASP A 139 -33.03 -31.64 -20.60
N GLY A 140 -32.37 -32.60 -19.93
CA GLY A 140 -30.95 -32.54 -19.62
C GLY A 140 -30.07 -32.66 -20.87
N LEU A 141 -30.39 -33.60 -21.76
CA LEU A 141 -29.66 -33.76 -23.03
C LEU A 141 -29.82 -32.54 -23.94
N VAL A 142 -31.03 -31.98 -24.04
CA VAL A 142 -31.29 -30.75 -24.80
C VAL A 142 -30.51 -29.57 -24.21
N PHE A 143 -30.48 -29.45 -22.88
CA PHE A 143 -29.71 -28.42 -22.20
C PHE A 143 -28.21 -28.56 -22.47
N ASP A 144 -27.65 -29.76 -22.44
CA ASP A 144 -26.23 -29.99 -22.73
C ASP A 144 -25.86 -29.66 -24.18
N ILE A 145 -26.73 -29.99 -25.15
CA ILE A 145 -26.53 -29.63 -26.56
C ILE A 145 -26.53 -28.11 -26.73
N LEU A 146 -27.48 -27.41 -26.09
CA LEU A 146 -27.54 -25.95 -26.14
C LEU A 146 -26.32 -25.30 -25.47
N ARG A 147 -25.85 -25.87 -24.35
CA ARG A 147 -24.64 -25.41 -23.64
C ARG A 147 -23.38 -25.60 -24.50
N LEU A 148 -23.28 -26.73 -25.21
CA LEU A 148 -22.18 -26.97 -26.14
C LEU A 148 -22.23 -25.99 -27.32
N ALA A 149 -23.41 -25.76 -27.91
CA ALA A 149 -23.59 -24.81 -29.00
C ALA A 149 -23.22 -23.37 -28.58
N GLN A 150 -23.60 -22.94 -27.37
CA GLN A 150 -23.21 -21.64 -26.82
C GLN A 150 -21.71 -21.51 -26.54
N SER A 151 -21.00 -22.63 -26.43
CA SER A 151 -19.57 -22.67 -26.14
C SER A 151 -18.69 -22.80 -27.39
N ALA A 152 -19.29 -22.96 -28.59
CA ALA A 152 -18.55 -23.19 -29.83
C ALA A 152 -17.54 -22.07 -30.14
N ASP A 153 -17.98 -20.81 -30.11
CA ASP A 153 -17.11 -19.65 -30.35
C ASP A 153 -15.94 -19.56 -29.35
N ASN A 154 -16.20 -19.96 -28.08
CA ASN A 154 -15.17 -19.98 -27.05
C ASN A 154 -14.13 -21.10 -27.31
N ILE A 155 -14.57 -22.25 -27.81
CA ILE A 155 -13.68 -23.37 -28.16
C ILE A 155 -12.78 -22.98 -29.34
N ASP A 156 -13.34 -22.33 -30.38
CA ASP A 156 -12.57 -21.83 -31.52
C ASP A 156 -11.55 -20.77 -31.07
N THR A 157 -11.97 -19.84 -30.23
CA THR A 157 -11.08 -18.82 -29.64
C THR A 157 -9.93 -19.46 -28.86
N VAL A 158 -10.19 -20.51 -28.08
CA VAL A 158 -9.14 -21.21 -27.32
C VAL A 158 -8.18 -21.95 -28.26
N ALA A 159 -8.70 -22.57 -29.32
CA ALA A 159 -7.89 -23.28 -30.30
C ALA A 159 -6.94 -22.34 -31.06
N ASP A 160 -7.40 -21.14 -31.43
CA ASP A 160 -6.56 -20.14 -32.11
C ASP A 160 -5.43 -19.61 -31.21
N ASN A 161 -5.71 -19.42 -29.91
CA ASN A 161 -4.77 -18.77 -28.99
C ASN A 161 -3.70 -19.71 -28.40
N ILE A 162 -3.82 -21.04 -28.55
CA ILE A 162 -2.91 -21.99 -27.88
C ILE A 162 -1.45 -21.89 -28.36
N GLY A 163 -1.25 -21.50 -29.63
CA GLY A 163 0.09 -21.25 -30.19
C GLY A 163 0.78 -20.04 -29.55
N ASP A 164 0.02 -18.97 -29.32
CA ASP A 164 0.51 -17.74 -28.68
C ASP A 164 0.86 -17.99 -27.21
N VAL A 165 0.03 -18.78 -26.50
CA VAL A 165 0.31 -19.19 -25.12
C VAL A 165 1.60 -19.99 -25.02
N THR A 166 1.86 -20.90 -25.97
CA THR A 166 3.10 -21.69 -26.02
C THR A 166 4.31 -20.79 -26.28
N THR A 167 4.20 -19.85 -27.23
CA THR A 167 5.25 -18.87 -27.54
C THR A 167 5.56 -17.98 -26.33
N ALA A 168 4.53 -17.53 -25.61
CA ALA A 168 4.69 -16.75 -24.40
C ALA A 168 5.42 -17.54 -23.29
N ALA A 169 5.14 -18.84 -23.15
CA ALA A 169 5.81 -19.72 -22.19
C ALA A 169 7.30 -19.88 -22.49
N ASP A 170 7.68 -20.06 -23.77
CA ASP A 170 9.09 -20.16 -24.18
C ASP A 170 9.85 -18.85 -23.94
N ASN A 171 9.22 -17.70 -24.24
CA ASN A 171 9.80 -16.38 -23.96
C ASN A 171 10.01 -16.15 -22.46
N MET A 172 9.09 -16.60 -21.61
CA MET A 172 9.27 -16.55 -20.16
C MET A 172 10.49 -17.35 -19.69
N ALA A 173 10.73 -18.55 -20.25
CA ALA A 173 11.91 -19.35 -19.91
C ALA A 173 13.22 -18.62 -20.25
N ALA A 174 13.27 -17.94 -21.40
CA ALA A 174 14.42 -17.13 -21.80
C ALA A 174 14.62 -15.90 -20.88
N ILE A 175 13.54 -15.21 -20.49
CA ILE A 175 13.58 -14.06 -19.57
C ILE A 175 14.08 -14.49 -18.18
N ILE A 176 13.63 -15.64 -17.67
CA ILE A 176 14.06 -16.18 -16.37
C ILE A 176 15.57 -16.52 -16.40
N ALA A 177 16.11 -16.97 -17.53
CA ALA A 177 17.53 -17.28 -17.67
C ALA A 177 18.44 -16.03 -17.80
N ALA A 178 17.90 -14.90 -18.29
CA ALA A 178 18.69 -13.70 -18.59
C ALA A 178 19.43 -13.09 -17.37
N PRO A 179 18.82 -12.96 -16.17
CA PRO A 179 19.52 -12.48 -14.97
C PRO A 179 20.73 -13.34 -14.56
N GLY A 180 20.64 -14.67 -14.73
CA GLY A 180 21.74 -15.59 -14.41
C GLY A 180 22.93 -15.40 -15.36
N ALA A 181 22.66 -15.21 -16.65
CA ALA A 181 23.68 -14.88 -17.65
C ALA A 181 24.32 -13.50 -17.38
N ALA A 182 23.51 -12.48 -17.05
CA ALA A 182 23.99 -11.15 -16.69
C ALA A 182 24.87 -11.16 -15.43
N THR A 183 24.49 -11.93 -14.42
CA THR A 183 25.27 -12.12 -13.18
C THR A 183 26.63 -12.77 -13.48
N SER A 184 26.65 -13.79 -14.33
CA SER A 184 27.88 -14.50 -14.73
C SER A 184 28.83 -13.58 -15.53
N ALA A 185 28.28 -12.74 -16.40
CA ALA A 185 29.04 -11.73 -17.14
C ALA A 185 29.61 -10.65 -16.20
N ALA A 186 28.81 -10.15 -15.25
CA ALA A 186 29.26 -9.19 -14.26
C ALA A 186 30.38 -9.75 -13.36
N ALA A 187 30.25 -11.00 -12.90
CA ALA A 187 31.28 -11.68 -12.14
C ALA A 187 32.60 -11.81 -12.93
N SER A 188 32.51 -12.11 -14.23
CA SER A 188 33.67 -12.17 -15.12
C SER A 188 34.35 -10.80 -15.29
N ALA A 189 33.56 -9.72 -15.39
CA ALA A 189 34.08 -8.35 -15.46
C ALA A 189 34.78 -7.90 -14.16
N VAL A 190 34.23 -8.27 -13.00
CA VAL A 190 34.85 -8.01 -11.69
C VAL A 190 36.18 -8.75 -11.56
N GLN A 191 36.25 -10.03 -11.97
CA GLN A 191 37.50 -10.78 -11.97
C GLN A 191 38.56 -10.18 -12.90
N ALA A 192 38.16 -9.69 -14.07
CA ALA A 192 39.07 -8.99 -14.98
C ALA A 192 39.60 -7.68 -14.37
N SER A 193 38.73 -6.88 -13.73
CA SER A 193 39.12 -5.65 -13.02
C SER A 193 40.05 -5.93 -11.84
N ALA A 194 39.77 -6.98 -11.05
CA ALA A 194 40.63 -7.40 -9.95
C ALA A 194 42.01 -7.84 -10.44
N SER A 195 42.07 -8.57 -11.56
CA SER A 195 43.34 -8.99 -12.18
C SER A 195 44.15 -7.79 -12.69
N ALA A 196 43.49 -6.78 -13.28
CA ALA A 196 44.13 -5.53 -13.69
C ALA A 196 44.64 -4.72 -12.47
N GLY A 197 43.88 -4.67 -11.38
CA GLY A 197 44.28 -4.02 -10.14
C GLY A 197 45.49 -4.70 -9.48
N GLN A 198 45.58 -6.03 -9.53
CA GLN A 198 46.75 -6.76 -9.03
C GLN A 198 48.00 -6.51 -9.90
N ALA A 199 47.84 -6.38 -11.22
CA ALA A 199 48.94 -6.02 -12.11
C ALA A 199 49.45 -4.59 -11.83
N ALA A 200 48.55 -3.61 -11.70
CA ALA A 200 48.91 -2.23 -11.35
C ALA A 200 49.54 -2.14 -9.95
N GLY A 201 49.02 -2.89 -8.98
CA GLY A 201 49.62 -2.98 -7.65
C GLY A 201 51.02 -3.59 -7.66
N SER A 202 51.30 -4.51 -8.58
CA SER A 202 52.64 -5.09 -8.77
C SER A 202 53.61 -4.09 -9.39
N GLU A 203 53.16 -3.22 -10.30
CA GLU A 203 53.95 -2.13 -10.89
C GLU A 203 54.31 -1.08 -9.82
N VAL A 204 53.34 -0.61 -9.04
CA VAL A 204 53.57 0.33 -7.92
C VAL A 204 54.47 -0.28 -6.85
N ALA A 205 54.31 -1.58 -6.54
CA ALA A 205 55.19 -2.26 -5.60
C ALA A 205 56.64 -2.36 -6.09
N ALA A 206 56.85 -2.51 -7.40
CA ALA A 206 58.18 -2.49 -8.01
C ALA A 206 58.81 -1.09 -7.95
N GLU A 207 58.05 -0.03 -8.30
CA GLU A 207 58.50 1.36 -8.18
C GLU A 207 58.83 1.75 -6.74
N LEU A 208 57.99 1.36 -5.78
CA LEU A 208 58.22 1.61 -4.36
C LEU A 208 59.43 0.84 -3.84
N ALA A 209 59.69 -0.37 -4.34
CA ALA A 209 60.90 -1.12 -4.00
C ALA A 209 62.17 -0.44 -4.53
N GLU A 210 62.11 0.17 -5.72
CA GLU A 210 63.20 0.97 -6.29
C GLU A 210 63.43 2.26 -5.49
N GLN A 211 62.38 3.00 -5.16
CA GLN A 211 62.44 4.18 -4.30
C GLN A 211 62.95 3.86 -2.90
N ASN A 212 62.49 2.77 -2.28
CA ASN A 212 62.98 2.33 -0.96
C ASN A 212 64.46 1.94 -1.00
N ALA A 213 64.95 1.40 -2.10
CA ALA A 213 66.37 1.09 -2.27
C ALA A 213 67.21 2.37 -2.40
N GLU A 214 66.71 3.38 -3.11
CA GLU A 214 67.32 4.71 -3.20
C GLU A 214 67.27 5.46 -1.85
N GLU A 215 66.14 5.41 -1.15
CA GLU A 215 65.94 6.04 0.16
C GLU A 215 66.78 5.34 1.25
N ALA A 216 66.94 4.01 1.21
CA ALA A 216 67.86 3.32 2.10
C ALA A 216 69.33 3.69 1.84
N ALA A 217 69.71 3.94 0.58
CA ALA A 217 71.04 4.44 0.23
C ALA A 217 71.22 5.91 0.67
N ALA A 218 70.17 6.74 0.58
CA ALA A 218 70.17 8.11 1.07
C ALA A 218 70.20 8.19 2.60
N ILE A 219 69.42 7.38 3.32
CA ILE A 219 69.44 7.27 4.78
C ILE A 219 70.81 6.79 5.28
N ALA A 220 71.49 5.89 4.57
CA ALA A 220 72.85 5.49 4.92
C ALA A 220 73.88 6.64 4.75
N LEU A 221 73.64 7.55 3.81
CA LEU A 221 74.42 8.77 3.60
C LEU A 221 74.08 9.84 4.64
N GLU A 222 72.79 10.05 4.91
CA GLU A 222 72.24 11.01 5.88
C GLU A 222 72.61 10.60 7.32
N ALA A 223 72.66 9.30 7.64
CA ALA A 223 73.15 8.79 8.93
C ALA A 223 74.65 9.09 9.16
N SER A 224 75.42 9.31 8.10
CA SER A 224 76.81 9.78 8.18
C SER A 224 76.92 11.31 8.35
N GLU A 225 75.90 12.06 7.90
CA GLU A 225 75.80 13.52 8.04
C GLU A 225 75.12 13.95 9.37
N ASN A 226 74.18 13.15 9.89
CA ASN A 226 73.42 13.41 11.12
C ASN A 226 74.25 13.24 12.41
N ALA A 227 75.46 12.67 12.33
CA ALA A 227 76.40 12.64 13.45
C ALA A 227 76.87 14.04 13.89
N VAL A 228 76.50 15.10 13.15
CA VAL A 228 76.91 16.50 13.38
C VAL A 228 75.74 17.42 13.79
N LEU A 229 74.48 16.96 13.80
CA LEU A 229 73.31 17.78 14.14
C LEU A 229 72.96 17.73 15.64
N GLN A 230 73.48 18.73 16.36
CA GLN A 230 73.03 19.32 17.63
C GLN A 230 72.12 18.48 18.57
N THR A 231 72.67 18.13 19.75
CA THR A 231 71.93 17.62 20.91
C THR A 231 70.71 18.49 21.24
N ILE A 232 69.50 18.01 20.95
CA ILE A 232 68.26 18.69 21.34
C ILE A 232 68.17 18.68 22.87
N VAL A 233 68.25 19.86 23.49
CA VAL A 233 68.13 20.02 24.94
C VAL A 233 66.66 19.94 25.35
N THR A 234 66.35 19.09 26.33
CA THR A 234 65.01 18.95 26.89
C THR A 234 64.85 19.79 28.16
N TYR A 235 63.85 20.67 28.16
CA TYR A 235 63.43 21.46 29.32
C TYR A 235 62.20 20.83 29.99
N THR A 236 61.95 21.15 31.26
CA THR A 236 60.87 20.53 32.04
C THR A 236 59.49 20.94 31.53
N THR A 237 59.20 22.24 31.51
CA THR A 237 57.90 22.78 31.10
C THR A 237 58.03 24.08 30.32
N VAL A 238 57.00 24.43 29.54
CA VAL A 238 56.95 25.72 28.83
C VAL A 238 56.94 26.86 29.84
N ASP A 239 56.23 26.70 30.96
CA ASP A 239 56.21 27.69 32.03
C ASP A 239 57.58 27.88 32.69
N PHE A 240 58.40 26.82 32.79
CA PHE A 240 59.80 26.96 33.17
C PHE A 240 60.60 27.72 32.11
N CYS A 241 60.44 27.38 30.83
CA CYS A 241 61.15 28.04 29.73
C CYS A 241 60.86 29.55 29.66
N LYS A 242 59.63 29.99 29.97
CA LYS A 242 59.25 31.41 30.05
C LYS A 242 60.07 32.21 31.07
N LEU A 243 60.65 31.54 32.07
CA LEU A 243 61.48 32.14 33.11
C LEU A 243 62.97 31.83 32.92
N ALA A 244 63.31 30.83 32.11
CA ALA A 244 64.66 30.36 31.93
C ALA A 244 65.42 31.17 30.86
N ASN A 245 66.73 31.32 31.07
CA ASN A 245 67.64 31.86 30.05
C ASN A 245 68.11 30.70 29.15
N ILE A 246 67.57 30.61 27.94
CA ILE A 246 67.86 29.52 27.00
C ILE A 246 69.05 29.91 26.12
N PRO A 247 70.12 29.09 26.01
CA PRO A 247 71.30 29.45 25.23
C PRO A 247 70.98 29.88 23.79
N SER A 248 71.54 31.02 23.38
CA SER A 248 71.24 31.64 22.07
C SER A 248 71.62 30.75 20.87
N VAL A 249 72.59 29.85 21.04
CA VAL A 249 73.04 28.88 20.02
C VAL A 249 72.01 27.80 19.68
N LEU A 250 71.04 27.54 20.57
CA LEU A 250 70.00 26.55 20.32
C LEU A 250 69.01 27.11 19.31
N THR A 251 68.77 26.36 18.24
CA THR A 251 67.73 26.66 17.23
C THR A 251 66.45 25.87 17.50
N HIS A 252 66.58 24.75 18.21
CA HIS A 252 65.50 23.84 18.59
C HIS A 252 65.65 23.41 20.05
N ILE A 253 64.50 23.21 20.71
CA ILE A 253 64.42 22.66 22.05
C ILE A 253 63.27 21.67 22.12
N GLN A 254 63.39 20.72 23.04
CA GLN A 254 62.27 19.88 23.45
C GLN A 254 61.78 20.35 24.82
N VAL A 255 60.48 20.25 25.06
CA VAL A 255 59.90 20.50 26.38
C VAL A 255 59.12 19.26 26.81
N ALA A 256 59.36 18.81 28.04
CA ALA A 256 58.78 17.58 28.59
C ALA A 256 57.29 17.73 28.98
N GLY A 257 56.74 18.95 28.96
CA GLY A 257 55.31 19.24 29.09
C GLY A 257 55.00 20.75 29.01
N TYR A 258 53.73 21.15 29.04
CA TYR A 258 53.36 22.57 28.96
C TYR A 258 53.46 23.27 30.31
N SER A 259 52.64 22.84 31.28
CA SER A 259 52.69 23.30 32.69
C SER A 259 53.06 22.17 33.65
N VAL A 260 52.87 20.93 33.24
CA VAL A 260 53.13 19.72 34.03
C VAL A 260 54.01 18.78 33.19
N VAL A 261 55.07 18.26 33.79
CA VAL A 261 55.96 17.30 33.11
C VAL A 261 55.17 16.05 32.72
N GLY A 262 55.29 15.65 31.45
CA GLY A 262 54.58 14.50 30.87
C GLY A 262 53.29 14.86 30.13
N VAL A 263 52.75 16.07 30.30
CA VAL A 263 51.52 16.53 29.65
C VAL A 263 51.86 17.65 28.66
N GLY A 264 51.59 17.44 27.37
CA GLY A 264 51.86 18.45 26.34
C GLY A 264 53.34 18.55 25.95
N ARG A 265 53.98 17.39 25.76
CA ARG A 265 55.36 17.34 25.23
C ARG A 265 55.39 17.97 23.84
N GLY A 266 56.31 18.90 23.64
CA GLY A 266 56.41 19.64 22.38
C GLY A 266 57.86 19.89 21.97
N PHE A 267 58.08 19.93 20.66
CA PHE A 267 59.31 20.43 20.07
C PHE A 267 59.09 21.87 19.63
N TYR A 268 60.04 22.75 19.93
CA TYR A 268 59.93 24.16 19.60
C TYR A 268 61.15 24.60 18.79
N LYS A 269 60.90 25.40 17.77
CA LYS A 269 61.93 26.09 16.98
C LYS A 269 62.00 27.55 17.39
N LYS A 270 63.20 28.13 17.36
CA LYS A 270 63.39 29.57 17.58
C LYS A 270 62.85 30.34 16.37
N VAL A 271 62.09 31.40 16.63
CA VAL A 271 61.53 32.30 15.62
C VAL A 271 61.88 33.75 15.92
N PHE A 272 61.80 34.62 14.91
CA PHE A 272 62.20 36.03 15.03
C PHE A 272 61.05 37.03 14.81
N THR A 273 59.83 36.54 14.59
CA THR A 273 58.64 37.34 14.31
C THR A 273 57.42 36.84 15.10
N GLY A 274 56.50 37.77 15.41
CA GLY A 274 55.31 37.52 16.24
C GLY A 274 55.48 37.96 17.70
N ALA A 275 54.44 37.78 18.50
CA ALA A 275 54.46 38.03 19.94
C ALA A 275 54.57 36.71 20.72
N GLY A 276 55.20 36.75 21.90
CA GLY A 276 55.32 35.57 22.78
C GLY A 276 53.99 35.08 23.35
N ALA A 277 52.92 35.86 23.20
CA ALA A 277 51.55 35.49 23.57
C ALA A 277 50.75 34.90 22.40
N ASP A 278 51.31 34.90 21.17
CA ASP A 278 50.63 34.31 20.02
C ASP A 278 50.38 32.81 20.25
N PRO A 279 49.25 32.26 19.78
CA PRO A 279 48.96 30.84 19.88
C PRO A 279 50.11 29.95 19.38
N GLY A 280 50.49 28.96 20.18
CA GLY A 280 51.60 28.04 19.87
C GLY A 280 53.00 28.61 20.11
N LYS A 281 53.12 29.87 20.54
CA LYS A 281 54.41 30.50 20.87
C LYS A 281 54.57 30.71 22.37
N PHE A 282 55.83 30.87 22.78
CA PHE A 282 56.18 31.46 24.06
C PHE A 282 57.47 32.29 23.92
N GLN A 283 57.67 33.24 24.83
CA GLN A 283 58.94 33.96 24.96
C GLN A 283 59.69 33.40 26.16
N SER A 284 60.95 33.01 25.99
CA SER A 284 61.81 32.59 27.11
C SER A 284 62.31 33.80 27.91
N GLY A 285 62.85 33.57 29.11
CA GLY A 285 63.28 34.63 30.03
C GLY A 285 64.40 35.52 29.51
N ASP A 286 65.14 35.06 28.50
CA ASP A 286 66.16 35.82 27.74
C ASP A 286 65.58 36.68 26.60
N GLY A 287 64.27 36.59 26.36
CA GLY A 287 63.56 37.34 25.34
C GLY A 287 63.44 36.63 23.98
N ALA A 288 64.01 35.43 23.81
CA ALA A 288 63.88 34.68 22.56
C ALA A 288 62.46 34.12 22.37
N LEU A 289 61.97 34.13 21.13
CA LEU A 289 60.65 33.57 20.78
C LEU A 289 60.79 32.14 20.28
N TRP A 290 59.91 31.27 20.75
CA TRP A 290 59.86 29.85 20.44
C TRP A 290 58.48 29.48 19.94
N GLU A 291 58.41 28.81 18.79
CA GLU A 291 57.18 28.36 18.15
C GLU A 291 57.11 26.83 18.17
N LEU A 292 55.96 26.30 18.59
CA LEU A 292 55.68 24.87 18.60
C LEU A 292 55.72 24.32 17.17
N ILE A 293 56.51 23.26 16.98
CA ILE A 293 56.46 22.45 15.77
C ILE A 293 55.25 21.54 15.87
N VAL A 294 54.29 21.74 14.98
CA VAL A 294 53.05 20.96 14.94
C VAL A 294 53.22 19.77 14.01
N ASP A 295 52.90 18.59 14.52
CA ASP A 295 52.96 17.32 13.81
C ASP A 295 51.67 16.49 14.02
N PHE A 296 51.69 15.21 13.64
CA PHE A 296 50.55 14.31 13.84
C PHE A 296 50.27 13.96 15.32
N ALA A 297 51.27 14.05 16.19
CA ALA A 297 51.16 13.72 17.62
C ALA A 297 50.76 14.92 18.49
N THR A 298 50.81 16.13 17.95
CA THR A 298 50.49 17.37 18.67
C THR A 298 49.01 17.41 19.06
N THR A 299 48.74 17.56 20.36
CA THR A 299 47.39 17.67 20.95
C THR A 299 47.20 19.03 21.64
N ILE A 300 45.99 19.29 22.12
CA ILE A 300 45.69 20.47 22.95
C ILE A 300 46.53 20.54 24.23
N ASP A 301 47.13 19.42 24.67
CA ASP A 301 48.01 19.36 25.84
C ASP A 301 49.25 20.25 25.62
N CYS A 302 49.78 20.28 24.39
CA CYS A 302 50.92 21.11 23.98
C CYS A 302 50.59 22.61 23.96
N TYR A 303 49.33 22.96 24.14
CA TYR A 303 48.84 24.33 24.28
C TYR A 303 48.40 24.64 25.71
N GLY A 304 48.63 23.75 26.67
CA GLY A 304 48.32 23.95 28.09
C GLY A 304 46.95 23.48 28.52
N ALA A 305 46.24 22.69 27.70
CA ALA A 305 45.17 21.86 28.23
C ALA A 305 45.75 20.77 29.14
N ASN A 306 45.01 20.36 30.15
CA ASN A 306 45.50 19.34 31.08
C ASN A 306 44.41 18.28 31.29
N PRO A 307 44.63 17.04 30.81
CA PRO A 307 43.67 15.97 31.01
C PRO A 307 43.67 15.50 32.47
N ASP A 308 42.47 15.29 33.01
CA ASP A 308 42.25 14.65 34.30
C ASP A 308 41.72 13.22 34.09
N ASN A 309 42.29 12.22 34.76
CA ASN A 309 41.82 10.84 34.69
C ASN A 309 40.81 10.48 35.79
N THR A 310 40.52 11.41 36.72
CA THR A 310 39.66 11.23 37.90
C THR A 310 38.29 11.89 37.75
N ASN A 311 37.53 11.49 36.72
CA ASN A 311 36.07 11.73 36.61
C ASN A 311 35.58 13.20 36.73
N ALA A 312 36.44 14.16 36.40
CA ALA A 312 36.52 15.44 37.11
C ALA A 312 35.53 16.54 36.70
N THR A 313 34.65 16.93 37.63
CA THR A 313 34.04 18.26 37.70
C THR A 313 34.96 19.30 38.36
N ASN A 314 36.08 18.86 38.93
CA ASN A 314 37.06 19.63 39.70
C ASN A 314 38.45 19.74 39.03
N GLY A 315 38.62 19.24 37.81
CA GLY A 315 39.89 19.28 37.07
C GLY A 315 40.28 20.70 36.61
N THR A 316 41.49 20.86 36.09
CA THR A 316 41.98 22.13 35.53
C THR A 316 41.16 22.52 34.30
N ASP A 317 40.77 23.79 34.21
CA ASP A 317 40.06 24.30 33.04
C ASP A 317 40.97 24.31 31.80
N SER A 318 40.59 23.51 30.81
CA SER A 318 41.30 23.35 29.54
C SER A 318 40.77 24.26 28.43
N THR A 319 39.72 25.05 28.67
CA THR A 319 39.07 25.90 27.66
C THR A 319 40.09 26.77 26.90
N ALA A 320 40.96 27.49 27.61
CA ALA A 320 41.94 28.38 26.98
C ALA A 320 43.02 27.63 26.18
N GLY A 321 43.47 26.46 26.68
CA GLY A 321 44.46 25.64 25.98
C GLY A 321 43.91 25.07 24.69
N TRP A 322 42.65 24.64 24.71
CA TRP A 322 41.96 24.17 23.53
C TRP A 322 41.79 25.28 22.50
N GLN A 323 41.27 26.45 22.89
CA GLN A 323 41.07 27.56 21.96
C GLN A 323 42.38 28.00 21.30
N ARG A 324 43.50 28.03 22.04
CA ARG A 324 44.82 28.33 21.47
C ARG A 324 45.23 27.39 20.34
N MET A 325 44.92 26.09 20.40
CA MET A 325 45.24 25.19 19.30
C MET A 325 44.43 25.56 18.05
N ILE A 326 43.14 25.79 18.20
CA ILE A 326 42.27 26.19 17.09
C ILE A 326 42.75 27.51 16.47
N ASP A 327 43.10 28.49 17.31
CA ASP A 327 43.58 29.79 16.83
C ASP A 327 44.94 29.69 16.11
N HIS A 328 45.78 28.70 16.47
CA HIS A 328 47.08 28.48 15.84
C HIS A 328 46.97 27.70 14.53
N VAL A 329 46.26 26.57 14.51
CA VAL A 329 46.28 25.62 13.38
C VAL A 329 44.94 25.39 12.70
N GLY A 330 43.86 25.98 13.21
CA GLY A 330 42.51 25.88 12.64
C GLY A 330 41.75 24.60 13.00
N TYR A 331 42.37 23.64 13.70
CA TYR A 331 41.76 22.39 14.15
C TYR A 331 42.22 22.05 15.57
N TYR A 332 41.63 21.01 16.17
CA TYR A 332 42.11 20.47 17.45
C TYR A 332 42.32 18.96 17.39
N ARG A 333 43.25 18.48 18.23
CA ARG A 333 43.40 17.06 18.52
C ARG A 333 43.40 16.83 20.02
N LEU A 334 42.62 15.85 20.46
CA LEU A 334 42.53 15.47 21.87
C LEU A 334 43.42 14.25 22.14
N GLY A 335 44.21 14.31 23.20
CA GLY A 335 44.85 13.15 23.77
C GLY A 335 43.85 12.25 24.49
N ALA A 336 44.31 11.11 25.01
CA ALA A 336 43.51 10.30 25.92
C ALA A 336 43.42 10.99 27.29
N GLY A 337 42.22 11.16 27.82
CA GLY A 337 41.95 11.83 29.09
C GLY A 337 40.63 12.58 29.10
N ARG A 338 40.32 13.22 30.23
CA ARG A 338 39.13 14.05 30.40
C ARG A 338 39.51 15.52 30.50
N TYR A 339 39.00 16.33 29.59
CA TYR A 339 39.29 17.76 29.47
C TYR A 339 38.10 18.56 29.98
N ARG A 340 38.26 19.17 31.15
CA ARG A 340 37.23 20.07 31.68
C ARG A 340 37.20 21.36 30.86
N ILE A 341 36.01 21.82 30.50
CA ILE A 341 35.79 23.14 29.92
C ILE A 341 34.75 23.90 30.75
N THR A 342 34.93 25.22 30.86
CA THR A 342 33.98 26.10 31.56
C THR A 342 33.35 27.16 30.65
N ASP A 343 33.82 27.27 29.42
CA ASP A 343 33.26 28.10 28.38
C ASP A 343 33.24 27.40 27.02
N SER A 344 32.44 27.94 26.10
CA SER A 344 32.29 27.43 24.74
C SER A 344 33.62 27.49 23.99
N ILE A 345 33.90 26.46 23.19
CA ILE A 345 35.00 26.45 22.24
C ILE A 345 34.46 26.94 20.89
N HIS A 346 35.11 27.97 20.36
CA HIS A 346 34.73 28.60 19.11
C HIS A 346 35.56 28.02 17.98
N LEU A 347 34.86 27.42 17.01
CA LEU A 347 35.48 26.85 15.83
C LEU A 347 35.68 27.95 14.78
N TYR A 348 36.83 27.91 14.10
CA TYR A 348 37.38 28.97 13.23
C TYR A 348 37.85 30.20 14.01
N ASN A 349 38.97 30.81 13.61
CA ASN A 349 39.45 32.03 14.27
C ASN A 349 38.51 33.22 13.93
N SER A 350 38.51 34.23 14.79
CA SER A 350 37.68 35.44 14.60
C SER A 350 38.02 36.27 13.34
N ALA A 351 39.14 35.94 12.66
CA ALA A 351 39.58 36.56 11.41
C ALA A 351 39.28 35.71 10.16
N GLY A 352 38.66 34.54 10.33
CA GLY A 352 38.62 33.46 9.34
C GLY A 352 37.36 33.52 8.49
N ASN A 353 37.56 33.54 7.18
CA ASN A 353 36.49 33.31 6.22
C ASN A 353 35.98 31.86 6.44
N PRO A 354 34.70 31.63 6.80
CA PRO A 354 34.16 30.28 6.95
C PRO A 354 34.26 29.48 5.64
N ASN A 355 34.44 30.17 4.51
CA ASN A 355 34.60 29.55 3.21
C ASN A 355 35.99 28.87 3.07
N SER A 356 35.99 27.53 3.17
CA SER A 356 36.80 26.61 2.35
C SER A 356 38.08 25.97 2.92
N ILE A 357 38.23 25.81 4.24
CA ILE A 357 39.25 24.88 4.77
C ILE A 357 38.55 23.79 5.59
N GLY A 358 38.61 22.54 5.13
CA GLY A 358 38.04 21.41 5.87
C GLY A 358 38.77 21.24 7.18
N VAL A 359 38.09 21.49 8.29
CA VAL A 359 38.66 21.34 9.63
C VAL A 359 38.40 19.92 10.11
N HIS A 360 39.46 19.16 10.37
CA HIS A 360 39.36 17.81 10.92
C HIS A 360 39.84 17.77 12.36
N CYS A 361 38.89 17.62 13.28
CA CYS A 361 39.17 17.47 14.70
C CYS A 361 38.95 16.03 15.15
N HIS A 362 39.91 15.50 15.92
CA HIS A 362 39.97 14.09 16.26
C HIS A 362 40.41 13.88 17.70
N GLY A 363 39.87 12.87 18.37
CA GLY A 363 40.38 12.38 19.67
C GLY A 363 40.90 10.95 19.57
N ALA A 364 41.54 10.48 20.63
CA ALA A 364 42.15 9.14 20.69
C ALA A 364 41.14 7.97 20.74
N GLY A 365 39.83 8.26 20.80
CA GLY A 365 38.75 7.27 20.91
C GLY A 365 37.56 7.82 21.70
N LYS A 366 36.33 7.43 21.33
CA LYS A 366 35.08 7.96 21.93
C LYS A 366 35.00 7.80 23.45
N GLU A 367 35.60 6.74 24.00
CA GLU A 367 35.68 6.47 25.45
C GLU A 367 37.00 6.91 26.08
N LYS A 368 37.96 7.38 25.27
CA LYS A 368 39.31 7.75 25.71
C LYS A 368 39.48 9.26 25.82
N SER A 369 38.97 10.01 24.85
CA SER A 369 39.01 11.48 24.84
C SER A 369 37.63 12.01 25.22
N ILE A 370 37.54 12.62 26.41
CA ILE A 370 36.28 13.04 27.01
C ILE A 370 36.34 14.54 27.28
N VAL A 371 35.34 15.28 26.82
CA VAL A 371 35.18 16.70 27.10
C VAL A 371 34.15 16.82 28.20
N VAL A 372 34.48 17.48 29.30
CA VAL A 372 33.62 17.57 30.48
C VAL A 372 33.23 19.03 30.69
N ALA A 373 32.03 19.38 30.24
CA ALA A 373 31.43 20.67 30.54
C ALA A 373 31.10 20.78 32.04
N HIS A 374 31.47 21.90 32.65
CA HIS A 374 31.12 22.20 34.03
C HIS A 374 30.84 23.68 34.23
N GLY A 375 29.68 24.00 34.78
CA GLY A 375 29.20 25.38 34.91
C GLY A 375 28.72 25.97 33.58
N MET A 376 28.32 25.13 32.62
CA MET A 376 27.95 25.54 31.26
C MET A 376 26.44 25.59 31.00
N ALA A 377 25.63 25.73 32.04
CA ALA A 377 24.18 25.95 31.87
C ALA A 377 23.92 27.18 30.97
N GLY A 378 23.06 27.05 29.98
CA GLY A 378 22.79 28.09 28.98
C GLY A 378 23.81 28.16 27.82
N LYS A 379 24.84 27.31 27.81
CA LYS A 379 25.89 27.28 26.79
C LYS A 379 25.99 25.91 26.11
N ALA A 380 26.65 25.88 24.94
CA ALA A 380 27.05 24.66 24.26
C ALA A 380 28.56 24.44 24.33
N CYS A 381 29.06 23.20 24.28
CA CYS A 381 30.51 22.95 24.29
C CYS A 381 31.19 23.50 23.03
N LEU A 382 30.62 23.25 21.86
CA LEU A 382 31.09 23.75 20.57
C LEU A 382 30.05 24.69 19.95
N VAL A 383 30.52 25.85 19.51
CA VAL A 383 29.73 26.84 18.76
C VAL A 383 30.52 27.36 17.55
N PRO A 384 29.85 27.78 16.47
CA PRO A 384 30.52 28.45 15.36
C PRO A 384 31.05 29.83 15.80
N ALA A 385 32.25 30.22 15.36
CA ALA A 385 32.76 31.58 15.61
C ALA A 385 31.98 32.66 14.82
N VAL A 386 31.39 32.28 13.68
CA VAL A 386 30.54 33.15 12.84
C VAL A 386 29.25 32.43 12.47
N ASN A 387 28.12 33.13 12.45
CA ASN A 387 26.79 32.52 12.21
C ASN A 387 26.34 32.59 10.72
N THR A 388 27.28 32.79 9.80
CA THR A 388 27.08 32.89 8.34
C THR A 388 28.09 32.02 7.58
N GLY A 389 27.86 31.81 6.27
CA GLY A 389 28.78 31.07 5.39
C GLY A 389 28.62 29.55 5.40
N LEU A 390 29.47 28.85 4.64
CA LEU A 390 29.49 27.38 4.56
C LEU A 390 30.53 26.79 5.52
N HIS A 391 30.10 26.02 6.50
CA HIS A 391 30.97 25.44 7.52
C HIS A 391 31.32 24.00 7.13
N ARG A 392 32.59 23.70 6.80
CA ARG A 392 33.06 22.34 6.50
C ARG A 392 33.82 21.74 7.68
N PHE A 393 33.14 20.91 8.44
CA PHE A 393 33.61 20.44 9.74
C PHE A 393 33.55 18.94 9.91
N HIS A 394 34.65 18.35 10.37
CA HIS A 394 34.77 16.92 10.60
C HIS A 394 35.17 16.64 12.04
N LEU A 395 34.30 15.98 12.82
CA LEU A 395 34.60 15.52 14.17
C LEU A 395 34.72 14.01 14.21
N SER A 396 35.69 13.51 14.97
CA SER A 396 35.74 12.08 15.19
C SER A 396 36.37 11.61 16.50
N HIS A 397 35.93 10.45 17.00
CA HIS A 397 36.59 9.67 18.05
C HIS A 397 36.78 10.39 19.39
N HIS A 398 35.80 11.14 19.87
CA HIS A 398 35.76 11.67 21.24
C HIS A 398 34.31 11.88 21.69
N GLN A 399 34.12 12.18 22.98
CA GLN A 399 32.80 12.43 23.54
C GLN A 399 32.70 13.75 24.29
N PHE A 400 31.48 14.28 24.31
CA PHE A 400 31.07 15.40 25.14
C PHE A 400 30.20 14.90 26.29
N ALA A 401 30.50 15.35 27.49
CA ALA A 401 29.82 15.04 28.73
C ALA A 401 29.69 16.31 29.59
N GLY A 402 29.03 16.19 30.73
CA GLY A 402 28.89 17.29 31.68
C GLY A 402 27.51 17.94 31.64
N ASP A 403 27.48 19.25 31.91
CA ASP A 403 26.27 20.03 32.21
C ASP A 403 25.92 21.12 31.17
N ALA A 404 26.54 21.10 29.99
CA ALA A 404 26.18 22.00 28.90
C ALA A 404 24.76 21.70 28.38
N ASP A 405 24.06 22.74 27.91
CA ASP A 405 22.74 22.60 27.32
C ASP A 405 22.78 21.70 26.08
N SER A 406 23.84 21.86 25.28
CA SER A 406 24.15 21.07 24.09
C SER A 406 25.65 20.77 24.00
N SER A 407 26.01 19.66 23.39
CA SER A 407 27.43 19.45 23.01
C SER A 407 27.81 20.32 21.82
N VAL A 408 26.92 20.40 20.83
CA VAL A 408 27.14 21.15 19.60
C VAL A 408 25.88 21.93 19.25
N ASP A 409 26.01 23.24 19.06
CA ASP A 409 24.92 24.10 18.61
C ASP A 409 25.32 24.88 17.34
N TYR A 410 24.89 24.37 16.18
CA TYR A 410 24.98 25.04 14.88
C TYR A 410 23.64 25.65 14.47
N THR A 411 23.03 26.41 15.37
CA THR A 411 21.92 27.29 15.01
C THR A 411 22.47 28.53 14.28
N LEU A 412 22.45 28.52 12.95
CA LEU A 412 23.01 29.56 12.08
C LEU A 412 21.93 30.55 11.62
N ALA A 413 22.31 31.82 11.45
CA ALA A 413 21.39 32.88 11.02
C ALA A 413 21.21 32.91 9.50
N SER A 414 22.31 32.76 8.75
CA SER A 414 22.30 32.75 7.28
C SER A 414 23.45 31.93 6.67
N GLY A 415 23.94 30.94 7.41
CA GLY A 415 24.97 29.99 6.99
C GLY A 415 24.46 28.54 6.99
N GLN A 416 25.31 27.59 6.60
CA GLN A 416 24.96 26.18 6.56
C GLN A 416 26.13 25.31 6.96
N LEU A 417 25.86 24.21 7.65
CA LEU A 417 26.82 23.11 7.76
C LEU A 417 26.87 22.37 6.41
N TYR A 418 28.07 22.22 5.84
CA TYR A 418 28.27 21.75 4.49
C TYR A 418 29.38 20.71 4.44
N GLU A 419 29.18 19.61 3.71
CA GLU A 419 30.21 18.58 3.48
C GLU A 419 30.88 18.11 4.79
N SER A 420 30.08 18.05 5.85
CA SER A 420 30.57 17.86 7.21
C SER A 420 30.32 16.42 7.68
N SER A 421 31.19 15.90 8.53
CA SER A 421 31.06 14.51 9.00
C SER A 421 31.37 14.33 10.48
N PHE A 422 30.56 13.54 11.16
CA PHE A 422 30.71 13.21 12.57
C PHE A 422 30.85 11.71 12.70
N ARG A 423 31.98 11.22 13.22
CA ARG A 423 32.30 9.78 13.21
C ARG A 423 32.73 9.27 14.57
N GLN A 424 32.08 8.23 15.08
CA GLN A 424 32.39 7.63 16.38
C GLN A 424 32.42 8.68 17.49
N MET A 425 31.36 9.49 17.55
CA MET A 425 31.19 10.57 18.51
C MET A 425 30.16 10.19 19.56
N SER A 426 30.25 10.76 20.76
CA SER A 426 29.15 10.73 21.74
C SER A 426 28.83 12.15 22.20
N PHE A 427 27.56 12.52 22.10
CA PHE A 427 27.06 13.85 22.41
C PHE A 427 26.08 13.78 23.58
N LYS A 428 26.27 14.67 24.55
CA LYS A 428 25.38 14.85 25.69
C LYS A 428 24.89 16.30 25.77
N GLY A 429 23.58 16.47 25.83
CA GLY A 429 22.90 17.72 26.16
C GLY A 429 22.16 17.59 27.50
N VAL A 430 21.79 18.71 28.08
CA VAL A 430 20.96 18.76 29.30
C VAL A 430 19.63 19.44 28.98
N ALA A 431 19.63 20.75 28.77
CA ALA A 431 18.40 21.52 28.56
C ALA A 431 17.90 21.50 27.11
N LYS A 432 18.79 21.28 26.14
CA LYS A 432 18.50 21.28 24.70
C LYS A 432 18.95 19.97 24.06
N ALA A 433 18.78 19.86 22.74
CA ALA A 433 19.29 18.69 22.05
C ALA A 433 20.82 18.61 22.13
N SER A 434 21.36 17.38 22.19
CA SER A 434 22.81 17.21 22.34
C SER A 434 23.58 17.72 21.12
N PHE A 435 22.96 17.61 19.94
CA PHE A 435 23.46 18.12 18.69
C PHE A 435 22.34 18.85 17.95
N ILE A 436 22.62 20.08 17.52
CA ILE A 436 21.65 20.95 16.83
C ILE A 436 22.25 21.45 15.51
N ALA A 437 21.50 21.32 14.42
CA ALA A 437 21.82 21.98 13.15
C ALA A 437 20.55 22.37 12.37
N ASN A 438 20.26 23.67 12.34
CA ASN A 438 19.07 24.23 11.69
C ASN A 438 19.20 24.38 10.17
N ILE A 439 20.42 24.45 9.64
CA ILE A 439 20.65 24.51 8.20
C ILE A 439 21.90 23.70 7.85
N HIS A 440 21.73 22.63 7.06
CA HIS A 440 22.83 21.76 6.66
C HIS A 440 22.53 21.01 5.36
N PHE A 441 23.56 20.60 4.62
CA PHE A 441 23.46 19.68 3.49
C PHE A 441 24.79 18.96 3.27
N ALA A 442 24.77 17.81 2.60
CA ALA A 442 25.92 16.93 2.41
C ALA A 442 26.60 16.57 3.75
N CYS A 443 25.80 16.24 4.77
CA CYS A 443 26.29 15.97 6.11
C CYS A 443 26.04 14.52 6.51
N LYS A 444 27.04 13.90 7.16
CA LYS A 444 26.98 12.50 7.61
C LYS A 444 27.29 12.34 9.09
N TRP A 445 26.51 11.51 9.78
CA TRP A 445 26.79 10.99 11.11
C TRP A 445 27.00 9.48 11.02
N ASP A 446 28.13 8.98 11.53
CA ASP A 446 28.53 7.56 11.47
C ASP A 446 28.90 7.07 12.88
N GLY A 447 28.13 6.15 13.44
CA GLY A 447 28.40 5.59 14.76
C GLY A 447 28.35 6.61 15.89
N CYS A 448 27.49 7.63 15.76
CA CYS A 448 27.32 8.67 16.78
C CYS A 448 26.28 8.26 17.82
N SER A 449 26.52 8.55 19.10
CA SER A 449 25.50 8.47 20.15
C SER A 449 25.03 9.85 20.58
N PHE A 450 23.73 9.98 20.82
CA PHE A 450 23.08 11.22 21.22
C PHE A 450 22.28 11.00 22.51
N THR A 451 22.37 11.93 23.45
CA THR A 451 21.66 11.85 24.73
C THR A 451 21.30 13.24 25.21
N SER A 452 20.03 13.48 25.54
CA SER A 452 19.61 14.70 26.23
C SER A 452 18.71 14.36 27.43
N THR A 453 18.78 15.19 28.46
CA THR A 453 17.93 15.05 29.66
C THR A 453 16.54 15.66 29.45
N SER A 454 16.46 16.81 28.79
CA SER A 454 15.21 17.59 28.66
C SER A 454 14.84 17.96 27.22
N GLY A 455 15.79 17.87 26.29
CA GLY A 455 15.57 18.13 24.86
C GLY A 455 15.46 16.84 24.03
N ASP A 456 15.32 16.99 22.72
CA ASP A 456 15.49 15.87 21.77
C ASP A 456 16.92 15.30 21.88
N SER A 457 17.20 14.04 21.53
CA SER A 457 18.60 13.60 21.55
C SER A 457 19.40 14.33 20.46
N VAL A 458 18.84 14.40 19.25
CA VAL A 458 19.40 15.13 18.11
C VAL A 458 18.31 15.91 17.37
N LEU A 459 18.62 17.16 17.00
CA LEU A 459 17.69 18.09 16.36
C LEU A 459 18.27 18.61 15.04
N LEU A 460 17.66 18.21 13.92
CA LEU A 460 18.14 18.51 12.57
C LEU A 460 17.01 19.08 11.72
N GLN A 461 17.30 20.08 10.88
CA GLN A 461 16.32 20.49 9.88
C GLN A 461 16.18 19.46 8.75
N GLY A 462 17.24 18.69 8.42
CA GLY A 462 17.24 17.71 7.35
C GLY A 462 17.32 18.36 5.97
N GLY A 463 18.51 18.74 5.52
CA GLY A 463 18.70 19.22 4.14
C GLY A 463 18.86 18.08 3.14
N ASN A 464 19.05 18.42 1.86
CA ASN A 464 18.95 17.53 0.69
C ASN A 464 19.81 16.24 0.73
N SER A 465 20.78 16.13 1.64
CA SER A 465 21.69 14.99 1.75
C SER A 465 22.18 14.81 3.19
N THR A 466 21.22 14.53 4.08
CA THR A 466 21.47 14.21 5.50
C THR A 466 21.50 12.69 5.67
N VAL A 467 22.62 12.14 6.15
CA VAL A 467 22.76 10.68 6.35
C VAL A 467 23.18 10.37 7.77
N LEU A 468 22.46 9.46 8.43
CA LEU A 468 22.81 8.91 9.72
C LEU A 468 22.99 7.41 9.58
N GLU A 469 24.16 6.90 9.96
CA GLU A 469 24.53 5.49 9.86
C GLU A 469 24.96 4.98 11.23
N ASN A 470 24.37 3.86 11.66
CA ASN A 470 24.67 3.20 12.94
C ASN A 470 24.63 4.15 14.16
N CYS A 471 23.80 5.19 14.09
CA CYS A 471 23.68 6.19 15.14
C CYS A 471 22.69 5.71 16.21
N TYR A 472 22.90 6.13 17.46
CA TYR A 472 22.08 5.71 18.60
C TYR A 472 21.59 6.92 19.40
N ALA A 473 20.28 7.14 19.45
CA ALA A 473 19.66 8.09 20.37
C ALA A 473 19.29 7.38 21.68
N HIS A 474 20.05 7.61 22.76
CA HIS A 474 19.93 6.86 24.01
C HIS A 474 18.85 7.40 24.95
N ASN A 475 18.72 8.72 25.07
CA ASN A 475 17.75 9.37 25.96
C ASN A 475 17.33 10.74 25.41
N HIS A 476 16.09 11.14 25.64
CA HIS A 476 15.58 12.48 25.36
C HIS A 476 14.72 12.98 26.53
N GLY A 477 14.16 14.17 26.44
CA GLY A 477 13.22 14.68 27.43
C GLY A 477 11.80 14.11 27.29
N VAL A 478 10.94 14.45 28.25
CA VAL A 478 9.50 14.13 28.19
C VAL A 478 8.88 14.77 26.95
N ASP A 479 8.07 14.01 26.21
CA ASP A 479 7.42 14.43 24.95
C ASP A 479 8.41 14.94 23.88
N LYS A 480 9.64 14.43 23.90
CA LYS A 480 10.67 14.68 22.89
C LYS A 480 10.93 13.46 22.03
N ALA A 481 11.79 13.65 21.03
CA ALA A 481 12.22 12.59 20.15
C ALA A 481 13.69 12.23 20.33
N GLY A 482 14.02 10.96 20.09
CA GLY A 482 15.41 10.55 19.92
C GLY A 482 16.02 11.26 18.72
N PHE A 483 15.42 11.06 17.55
CA PHE A 483 15.78 11.74 16.32
C PHE A 483 14.67 12.69 15.89
N ARG A 484 14.87 14.00 16.08
CA ARG A 484 13.97 15.03 15.57
C ARG A 484 14.50 15.62 14.27
N ILE A 485 13.86 15.32 13.14
CA ILE A 485 14.31 15.74 11.80
C ILE A 485 13.18 16.39 11.00
N GLY A 486 13.37 17.62 10.52
CA GLY A 486 12.32 18.39 9.84
C GLY A 486 12.04 18.00 8.39
N GLY A 487 13.05 17.65 7.60
CA GLY A 487 12.96 17.56 6.14
C GLY A 487 13.46 16.23 5.58
N VAL A 488 14.64 16.26 4.95
CA VAL A 488 15.20 15.13 4.21
C VAL A 488 16.29 14.43 5.01
N ALA A 489 16.21 13.10 5.16
CA ALA A 489 17.26 12.30 5.76
C ALA A 489 17.18 10.80 5.39
N THR A 490 18.34 10.15 5.36
CA THR A 490 18.48 8.69 5.25
C THR A 490 19.09 8.15 6.53
N LEU A 491 18.42 7.21 7.19
CA LEU A 491 18.84 6.57 8.43
C LEU A 491 19.12 5.09 8.15
N ILE A 492 20.34 4.65 8.41
CA ILE A 492 20.80 3.28 8.11
C ILE A 492 21.24 2.63 9.42
N GLY A 493 20.52 1.60 9.87
CA GLY A 493 20.87 0.88 11.10
C GLY A 493 20.81 1.74 12.38
N CYS A 494 20.06 2.85 12.37
CA CYS A 494 19.95 3.72 13.53
C CYS A 494 19.12 3.06 14.65
N LEU A 495 19.55 3.29 15.89
CA LEU A 495 18.99 2.67 17.09
C LEU A 495 18.29 3.71 17.96
N GLY A 496 17.16 3.29 18.51
CA GLY A 496 16.26 4.07 19.32
C GLY A 496 16.42 3.89 20.81
N VAL A 497 15.63 4.68 21.51
CA VAL A 497 15.75 5.13 22.91
C VAL A 497 15.64 3.98 23.92
N ASP A 498 16.37 4.09 25.04
CA ASP A 498 16.26 3.23 26.24
C ASP A 498 15.82 4.10 27.43
N GLU A 499 14.66 4.75 27.28
CA GLU A 499 14.11 5.66 28.28
C GLU A 499 13.01 4.97 29.06
N THR A 500 13.20 4.91 30.37
CA THR A 500 12.29 4.19 31.28
C THR A 500 11.14 5.07 31.78
N VAL A 501 11.26 6.41 31.68
CA VAL A 501 10.35 7.38 32.30
C VAL A 501 9.76 8.33 31.24
N ASN A 502 8.46 8.16 30.95
CA ASN A 502 7.69 8.96 29.96
C ASN A 502 8.33 9.13 28.56
N PRO A 503 8.78 8.04 27.90
CA PRO A 503 9.35 8.10 26.57
C PRO A 503 8.35 8.67 25.55
N GLY A 504 8.76 9.70 24.81
CA GLY A 504 8.02 10.28 23.68
C GLY A 504 8.17 9.44 22.40
N TYR A 505 8.89 9.99 21.43
CA TYR A 505 9.10 9.37 20.12
C TYR A 505 10.52 8.84 19.97
N VAL A 506 10.73 7.68 19.32
CA VAL A 506 12.09 7.33 18.91
C VAL A 506 12.53 8.23 17.75
N PHE A 507 11.69 8.29 16.73
CA PHE A 507 11.90 9.12 15.55
C PHE A 507 10.71 10.07 15.38
N GLU A 508 10.96 11.35 15.11
CA GLU A 508 9.92 12.33 14.81
C GLU A 508 10.32 13.16 13.58
N PHE A 509 9.54 13.00 12.52
CA PHE A 509 9.84 13.54 11.19
C PHE A 509 8.85 14.61 10.76
N GLY A 510 9.33 15.59 9.99
CA GLY A 510 8.47 16.61 9.39
C GLY A 510 8.24 17.82 10.26
N GLY A 511 7.43 18.75 9.75
CA GLY A 511 7.08 19.98 10.43
C GLY A 511 8.21 21.00 10.39
N ASP A 512 8.21 21.89 11.38
CA ASP A 512 9.17 22.98 11.51
C ASP A 512 9.81 22.93 12.90
N PRO A 513 10.78 22.01 13.11
CA PRO A 513 11.37 21.78 14.43
C PRO A 513 12.10 23.00 15.01
N PHE A 514 12.37 24.03 14.20
CA PHE A 514 13.04 25.26 14.61
C PHE A 514 12.13 26.49 14.63
N ALA A 515 10.82 26.32 14.42
CA ALA A 515 9.85 27.41 14.37
C ALA A 515 10.24 28.56 13.42
N THR A 516 10.81 28.21 12.26
CA THR A 516 11.19 29.14 11.18
C THR A 516 9.98 29.70 10.40
N GLY A 517 8.78 29.17 10.62
CA GLY A 517 7.59 29.43 9.83
C GLY A 517 7.54 28.64 8.51
N THR A 518 8.51 27.76 8.26
CA THR A 518 8.63 26.99 7.01
C THR A 518 8.64 25.49 7.30
N ASN A 519 7.62 24.78 6.80
CA ASN A 519 7.59 23.32 6.86
C ASN A 519 8.33 22.75 5.63
N ALA A 520 9.31 21.87 5.85
CA ALA A 520 9.98 21.19 4.73
C ALA A 520 9.08 20.09 4.14
N VAL A 521 9.27 19.77 2.85
CA VAL A 521 8.74 18.53 2.27
C VAL A 521 9.53 17.37 2.88
N ILE A 522 8.83 16.37 3.41
CA ILE A 522 9.50 15.26 4.08
C ILE A 522 9.98 14.23 3.04
N GLN A 523 11.26 13.86 3.13
CA GLN A 523 11.81 12.75 2.36
C GLN A 523 12.72 11.94 3.28
N ILE A 524 12.11 10.96 3.94
CA ILE A 524 12.80 10.14 4.93
C ILE A 524 12.91 8.71 4.42
N HIS A 525 14.08 8.12 4.56
CA HIS A 525 14.29 6.70 4.34
C HIS A 525 14.95 6.09 5.56
N ILE A 526 14.29 5.11 6.17
CA ILE A 526 14.83 4.30 7.26
C ILE A 526 15.12 2.92 6.70
N GLN A 527 16.38 2.50 6.80
CA GLN A 527 16.85 1.20 6.37
C GLN A 527 17.44 0.44 7.57
N GLY A 528 16.65 -0.49 8.11
CA GLY A 528 17.00 -1.26 9.30
C GLY A 528 16.96 -0.43 10.58
N GLY A 529 17.58 -0.97 11.63
CA GLY A 529 17.63 -0.33 12.95
C GLY A 529 16.59 -0.88 13.93
N ASN A 530 16.52 -0.22 15.08
CA ASN A 530 15.63 -0.59 16.19
C ASN A 530 14.94 0.66 16.74
N ALA A 531 13.64 0.58 16.99
CA ALA A 531 12.87 1.58 17.70
C ALA A 531 12.31 0.93 18.97
N GLU A 532 13.04 1.07 20.08
CA GLU A 532 12.73 0.39 21.34
C GLU A 532 12.22 1.37 22.41
N ASP A 533 11.52 0.80 23.41
CA ASP A 533 11.11 1.43 24.67
C ASP A 533 10.36 2.77 24.53
N PHE A 534 9.66 2.99 23.41
CA PHE A 534 8.82 4.17 23.19
C PHE A 534 7.52 4.18 24.03
N GLY A 535 7.02 5.39 24.32
CA GLY A 535 5.76 5.60 25.02
C GLY A 535 4.70 6.28 24.14
N THR A 536 5.03 7.33 23.38
CA THR A 536 4.05 7.88 22.44
C THR A 536 4.00 7.03 21.17
N ALA A 537 5.07 7.03 20.37
CA ALA A 537 5.15 6.18 19.18
C ALA A 537 6.61 5.87 18.82
N ALA A 538 6.84 4.78 18.10
CA ALA A 538 8.15 4.52 17.50
C ALA A 538 8.49 5.62 16.49
N ILE A 539 7.52 6.01 15.65
CA ILE A 539 7.68 7.09 14.67
C ILE A 539 6.51 8.06 14.76
N GLY A 540 6.82 9.34 14.95
CA GLY A 540 5.91 10.47 14.76
C GLY A 540 6.14 11.17 13.42
N ILE A 541 5.07 11.56 12.74
CA ILE A 541 5.12 12.15 11.40
C ILE A 541 4.25 13.40 11.34
N HIS A 542 4.82 14.52 10.91
CA HIS A 542 4.10 15.74 10.56
C HIS A 542 3.88 15.81 9.05
N GLY A 543 2.65 15.56 8.61
CA GLY A 543 2.29 15.37 7.20
C GLY A 543 1.71 16.60 6.50
N ILE A 544 1.90 17.82 7.05
CA ILE A 544 1.26 19.05 6.56
C ILE A 544 1.71 19.42 5.14
N ASN A 545 3.01 19.32 4.83
CA ASN A 545 3.58 19.72 3.53
C ASN A 545 3.81 18.56 2.56
N GLY A 546 3.25 17.38 2.86
CA GLY A 546 3.38 16.18 2.04
C GLY A 546 4.80 15.64 1.95
N GLY A 547 5.02 14.74 0.99
CA GLY A 547 6.29 14.05 0.80
C GLY A 547 6.19 12.53 1.02
N GLN A 548 7.33 11.90 1.25
CA GLN A 548 7.43 10.44 1.38
C GLN A 548 8.30 10.02 2.55
N ILE A 549 7.85 8.99 3.25
CA ILE A 549 8.63 8.26 4.24
C ILE A 549 8.64 6.78 3.82
N ILE A 550 9.83 6.21 3.69
CA ILE A 550 10.05 4.78 3.43
C ILE A 550 10.67 4.15 4.66
N ILE A 551 10.06 3.09 5.18
CA ILE A 551 10.50 2.37 6.36
C ILE A 551 10.73 0.91 5.97
N GLU A 552 11.98 0.48 6.00
CA GLU A 552 12.39 -0.85 5.56
C GLU A 552 13.14 -1.57 6.67
N ASN A 553 12.74 -2.82 6.98
CA ASN A 553 13.42 -3.69 7.94
C ASN A 553 13.58 -3.11 9.37
N LEU A 554 12.75 -2.16 9.77
CA LEU A 554 12.81 -1.58 11.12
C LEU A 554 12.19 -2.55 12.15
N ALA A 555 12.92 -2.87 13.21
CA ALA A 555 12.35 -3.56 14.37
C ALA A 555 11.78 -2.54 15.34
N SER A 556 10.49 -2.61 15.66
CA SER A 556 9.88 -1.78 16.71
C SER A 556 9.50 -2.63 17.92
N VAL A 557 9.92 -2.20 19.10
CA VAL A 557 9.72 -2.91 20.36
C VAL A 557 9.10 -1.94 21.35
N SER A 558 7.87 -2.17 21.79
CA SER A 558 7.27 -1.31 22.83
C SER A 558 7.97 -1.52 24.18
N ARG A 559 7.80 -0.53 25.07
CA ARG A 559 8.35 -0.58 26.43
C ARG A 559 7.92 -1.81 27.24
N ALA A 560 8.74 -2.18 28.23
CA ALA A 560 8.51 -3.38 29.06
C ALA A 560 7.25 -3.31 29.96
N ALA A 561 6.88 -2.13 30.42
CA ALA A 561 5.75 -1.92 31.32
C ALA A 561 5.09 -0.55 31.06
N GLY A 562 3.84 -0.38 31.50
CA GLY A 562 3.06 0.85 31.29
C GLY A 562 2.27 0.83 29.99
N THR A 563 2.05 1.99 29.41
CA THR A 563 1.30 2.15 28.16
C THR A 563 2.15 2.75 27.05
N TYR A 564 1.84 2.39 25.80
CA TYR A 564 2.28 3.14 24.62
C TYR A 564 1.10 3.50 23.71
N GLU A 565 1.15 4.62 23.00
CA GLU A 565 0.00 5.07 22.19
C GLU A 565 -0.16 4.21 20.92
N THR A 566 0.84 4.20 20.07
CA THR A 566 0.82 3.50 18.77
C THR A 566 2.23 3.16 18.31
N VAL A 567 2.39 2.50 17.17
CA VAL A 567 3.73 2.26 16.59
C VAL A 567 4.11 3.41 15.69
N PHE A 568 3.28 3.74 14.69
CA PHE A 568 3.49 4.90 13.82
C PHE A 568 2.31 5.86 13.90
N LYS A 569 2.62 7.13 14.16
CA LYS A 569 1.65 8.20 14.38
C LYS A 569 1.79 9.29 13.34
N MET A 570 0.72 9.54 12.59
CA MET A 570 0.56 10.80 11.86
C MET A 570 0.06 11.86 12.85
N ILE A 571 0.99 12.68 13.34
CA ILE A 571 0.75 13.71 14.36
C ILE A 571 -0.21 14.76 13.81
N ASP A 572 0.05 15.23 12.59
CA ASP A 572 -0.77 16.19 11.87
C ASP A 572 -0.69 16.01 10.34
N GLY A 573 -1.58 16.70 9.62
CA GLY A 573 -1.63 16.69 8.16
C GLY A 573 -2.16 15.38 7.55
N THR A 574 -2.32 15.41 6.23
CA THR A 574 -2.85 14.27 5.45
C THR A 574 -2.11 14.03 4.14
N ALA A 575 -1.12 14.86 3.80
CA ALA A 575 -0.50 14.87 2.48
C ALA A 575 0.71 13.93 2.35
N ALA A 576 1.25 13.42 3.47
CA ALA A 576 2.38 12.52 3.45
C ALA A 576 2.00 11.11 2.97
N SER A 577 2.95 10.47 2.27
CA SER A 577 2.91 9.06 1.92
C SER A 577 3.89 8.27 2.77
N VAL A 578 3.45 7.14 3.32
CA VAL A 578 4.23 6.28 4.20
C VAL A 578 4.22 4.88 3.64
N TRP A 579 5.41 4.37 3.28
CA TRP A 579 5.59 3.03 2.77
C TRP A 579 6.38 2.19 3.76
N ILE A 580 5.70 1.21 4.35
CA ILE A 580 6.26 0.25 5.30
C ILE A 580 6.56 -1.03 4.53
N ARG A 581 7.81 -1.51 4.54
CA ARG A 581 8.19 -2.68 3.75
C ARG A 581 9.32 -3.51 4.35
N GLY A 582 9.66 -4.61 3.65
CA GLY A 582 10.64 -5.59 4.08
C GLY A 582 10.17 -6.36 5.31
N ASN A 583 11.09 -6.63 6.25
CA ASN A 583 10.80 -7.25 7.54
C ASN A 583 10.57 -6.20 8.65
N THR A 584 9.89 -5.10 8.31
CA THR A 584 9.46 -4.11 9.31
C THR A 584 8.40 -4.75 10.19
N ARG A 585 8.64 -4.78 11.50
CA ARG A 585 7.81 -5.54 12.43
C ARG A 585 7.62 -4.81 13.76
N HIS A 586 6.57 -5.20 14.46
CA HIS A 586 6.31 -4.75 15.82
C HIS A 586 6.18 -5.93 16.78
N THR A 587 6.84 -5.82 17.92
CA THR A 587 6.72 -6.74 19.06
C THR A 587 6.49 -5.95 20.35
N THR A 588 5.75 -6.53 21.29
CA THR A 588 5.55 -5.95 22.62
C THR A 588 6.44 -6.61 23.67
N LYS A 589 7.07 -5.81 24.54
CA LYS A 589 7.88 -6.26 25.70
C LYS A 589 7.05 -6.38 26.99
N GLY A 590 5.76 -6.04 26.93
CA GLY A 590 4.82 -6.15 28.05
C GLY A 590 3.90 -4.95 28.25
N ALA A 591 4.21 -3.79 27.65
CA ALA A 591 3.31 -2.63 27.73
C ALA A 591 2.01 -2.81 26.95
N THR A 592 0.97 -2.16 27.45
CA THR A 592 -0.36 -2.15 26.83
C THR A 592 -0.48 -0.99 25.85
N ARG A 593 -1.00 -1.26 24.64
CA ARG A 593 -1.30 -0.19 23.68
C ARG A 593 -2.54 0.60 24.17
N SER A 594 -2.43 1.91 24.30
CA SER A 594 -3.55 2.80 24.65
C SER A 594 -4.30 3.33 23.42
N GLY A 595 -3.66 3.37 22.24
CA GLY A 595 -4.29 3.72 20.97
C GLY A 595 -5.01 2.55 20.31
N ASN A 596 -5.87 2.89 19.35
CA ASN A 596 -6.79 1.93 18.73
C ASN A 596 -6.10 1.03 17.68
N SER A 597 -4.98 1.47 17.11
CA SER A 597 -4.22 0.69 16.12
C SER A 597 -2.71 0.94 16.23
N ASN A 598 -1.90 0.05 15.64
CA ASN A 598 -0.46 0.25 15.47
C ASN A 598 -0.13 1.36 14.47
N LEU A 599 -1.07 1.71 13.59
CA LEU A 599 -1.00 2.87 12.72
C LEU A 599 -2.17 3.79 13.04
N GLN A 600 -1.91 5.03 13.41
CA GLN A 600 -3.00 5.98 13.67
C GLN A 600 -2.59 7.42 13.44
N GLY A 601 -3.56 8.31 13.41
CA GLY A 601 -3.31 9.74 13.33
C GLY A 601 -4.35 10.49 12.50
N THR A 602 -4.02 11.73 12.14
CA THR A 602 -4.95 12.64 11.46
C THR A 602 -5.27 12.24 10.01
N GLY A 603 -4.41 11.43 9.37
CA GLY A 603 -4.59 10.94 8.01
C GLY A 603 -3.31 10.36 7.41
N GLY A 604 -3.05 10.66 6.13
CA GLY A 604 -1.90 10.15 5.37
C GLY A 604 -2.25 8.97 4.46
N SER A 605 -1.38 8.71 3.49
CA SER A 605 -1.49 7.53 2.62
C SER A 605 -0.52 6.45 3.10
N TRP A 606 -1.07 5.32 3.53
CA TRP A 606 -0.31 4.21 4.08
C TRP A 606 -0.29 3.05 3.10
N LEU A 607 0.91 2.54 2.81
CA LEU A 607 1.12 1.32 2.05
C LEU A 607 1.98 0.37 2.89
N VAL A 608 1.50 -0.85 3.08
CA VAL A 608 2.23 -1.88 3.82
C VAL A 608 2.58 -3.02 2.87
N GLU A 609 3.86 -3.27 2.67
CA GLU A 609 4.38 -4.47 2.02
C GLU A 609 4.69 -5.52 3.10
N ASN A 610 3.97 -6.63 3.09
CA ASN A 610 4.14 -7.70 4.07
C ASN A 610 4.90 -8.87 3.44
N SER A 611 6.10 -9.14 3.95
CA SER A 611 6.91 -10.31 3.57
C SER A 611 6.54 -11.59 4.34
N SER A 612 5.68 -11.51 5.36
CA SER A 612 5.18 -12.70 6.08
C SER A 612 4.06 -13.40 5.31
N ASN A 613 4.02 -14.72 5.43
CA ASN A 613 2.99 -15.59 4.84
C ASN A 613 1.61 -15.47 5.52
N THR A 614 1.44 -14.56 6.49
CA THR A 614 0.20 -14.38 7.24
C THR A 614 -0.51 -13.10 6.80
N THR A 615 -1.85 -13.13 6.72
CA THR A 615 -2.68 -11.98 6.36
C THR A 615 -2.84 -10.96 7.50
N THR A 616 -2.34 -11.27 8.71
CA THR A 616 -2.53 -10.50 9.95
C THR A 616 -1.22 -9.88 10.45
N GLY A 617 -0.34 -9.43 9.54
CA GLY A 617 0.97 -8.83 9.89
C GLY A 617 0.87 -7.67 10.89
N SER A 618 2.01 -7.13 11.35
CA SER A 618 2.04 -6.12 12.43
C SER A 618 1.24 -4.83 12.17
N PHE A 619 0.81 -4.56 10.94
CA PHE A 619 0.16 -3.32 10.50
C PHE A 619 -1.08 -3.59 9.61
N PRO A 620 -2.15 -4.20 10.14
CA PRO A 620 -3.30 -4.60 9.33
C PRO A 620 -4.31 -3.47 9.05
N ASP A 621 -4.32 -2.44 9.90
CA ASP A 621 -5.31 -1.37 9.91
C ASP A 621 -4.69 -0.02 10.27
N PHE A 622 -5.44 1.05 9.97
CA PHE A 622 -5.14 2.42 10.34
C PHE A 622 -6.35 3.02 11.07
N TYR A 623 -6.11 3.65 12.21
CA TYR A 623 -7.13 4.41 12.92
C TYR A 623 -7.00 5.92 12.66
N ASN A 624 -8.00 6.50 11.99
CA ASN A 624 -8.06 7.94 11.80
C ASN A 624 -8.62 8.62 13.04
N THR A 625 -7.80 9.40 13.74
CA THR A 625 -8.17 10.07 14.99
C THR A 625 -9.12 11.24 14.77
N THR A 626 -9.10 11.87 13.59
CA THR A 626 -9.98 12.98 13.22
C THR A 626 -11.41 12.52 12.99
N SER A 627 -11.59 11.39 12.28
CA SER A 627 -12.91 10.84 11.96
C SER A 627 -13.40 9.77 12.94
N GLY A 628 -12.52 9.27 13.81
CA GLY A 628 -12.84 8.17 14.73
C GLY A 628 -13.05 6.82 14.03
N LEU A 629 -12.51 6.64 12.82
CA LEU A 629 -12.74 5.47 11.99
C LEU A 629 -11.51 4.57 11.92
N LEU A 630 -11.72 3.27 12.14
CA LEU A 630 -10.74 2.23 11.87
C LEU A 630 -10.94 1.72 10.44
N THR A 631 -9.86 1.70 9.66
CA THR A 631 -9.88 1.26 8.27
C THR A 631 -8.77 0.28 7.99
N GLU A 632 -9.09 -0.83 7.31
CA GLU A 632 -8.06 -1.75 6.79
C GLU A 632 -7.12 -1.04 5.81
N ILE A 633 -5.83 -1.33 5.92
CA ILE A 633 -4.81 -0.86 4.99
C ILE A 633 -4.63 -1.89 3.87
N PRO A 634 -4.50 -1.47 2.60
CA PRO A 634 -4.07 -2.35 1.53
C PRO A 634 -2.68 -2.93 1.83
N ILE A 635 -2.62 -4.25 1.97
CA ILE A 635 -1.37 -4.97 2.14
C ILE A 635 -0.92 -5.48 0.78
N LEU A 636 0.27 -5.06 0.36
CA LEU A 636 0.96 -5.62 -0.79
C LEU A 636 1.73 -6.86 -0.33
N GLN A 637 1.37 -8.03 -0.86
CA GLN A 637 2.07 -9.27 -0.65
C GLN A 637 2.67 -9.72 -1.97
N VAL A 638 3.98 -9.85 -2.02
CA VAL A 638 4.68 -10.50 -3.13
C VAL A 638 4.94 -11.94 -2.70
N ARG A 639 4.21 -12.89 -3.28
CA ARG A 639 4.39 -14.32 -3.00
C ARG A 639 5.12 -15.00 -4.14
N GLY A 640 6.02 -15.93 -3.79
CA GLY A 640 6.54 -16.88 -4.75
C GLY A 640 5.41 -17.85 -5.13
N GLY A 641 4.94 -17.76 -6.36
CA GLY A 641 4.06 -18.74 -6.97
C GLY A 641 4.85 -19.93 -7.52
N ASP A 642 4.14 -20.99 -7.88
CA ASP A 642 4.76 -22.14 -8.53
C ASP A 642 5.48 -21.71 -9.83
N LEU A 643 6.61 -22.38 -10.12
CA LEU A 643 7.40 -22.18 -11.35
C LEU A 643 8.01 -20.78 -11.53
N GLY A 644 8.28 -20.04 -10.44
CA GLY A 644 8.98 -18.74 -10.50
C GLY A 644 8.09 -17.55 -10.87
N LYS A 645 6.76 -17.71 -10.86
CA LYS A 645 5.82 -16.58 -10.97
C LYS A 645 5.82 -15.77 -9.67
N GLN A 646 5.76 -14.44 -9.78
CA GLN A 646 5.49 -13.56 -8.64
C GLN A 646 4.00 -13.23 -8.64
N ASP A 647 3.28 -13.72 -7.64
CA ASP A 647 1.90 -13.30 -7.42
C ASP A 647 1.93 -12.00 -6.63
N LEU A 648 1.57 -10.90 -7.30
CA LEU A 648 1.28 -9.64 -6.63
C LEU A 648 -0.14 -9.69 -6.08
N GLN A 649 -0.24 -9.94 -4.78
CA GLN A 649 -1.52 -9.94 -4.10
C GLN A 649 -1.69 -8.63 -3.34
N ILE A 650 -2.76 -7.93 -3.66
CA ILE A 650 -3.19 -6.78 -2.89
C ILE A 650 -4.37 -7.25 -2.04
N SER A 651 -4.26 -7.16 -0.72
CA SER A 651 -5.31 -7.65 0.20
C SER A 651 -6.68 -7.05 -0.12
N ARG A 652 -6.69 -5.80 -0.62
CA ARG A 652 -7.89 -5.13 -1.10
C ARG A 652 -7.56 -3.89 -1.93
N VAL A 653 -8.18 -3.75 -3.11
CA VAL A 653 -8.25 -2.48 -3.84
C VAL A 653 -9.65 -1.92 -3.64
N LYS A 654 -9.81 -0.88 -2.81
CA LYS A 654 -11.10 -0.23 -2.61
C LYS A 654 -11.39 0.69 -3.79
N SER A 655 -12.55 0.54 -4.42
CA SER A 655 -13.06 1.57 -5.33
C SER A 655 -13.26 2.89 -4.57
N GLY A 656 -13.24 4.04 -5.26
CA GLY A 656 -13.48 5.35 -4.62
C GLY A 656 -14.83 5.47 -3.88
N ARG A 657 -15.79 4.59 -4.20
CA ARG A 657 -17.06 4.43 -3.47
C ARG A 657 -16.91 3.62 -2.16
N GLU A 658 -16.05 2.61 -2.12
CA GLU A 658 -15.83 1.77 -0.94
C GLU A 658 -14.89 2.40 0.10
N SER A 659 -14.03 3.33 -0.32
CA SER A 659 -13.13 4.08 0.58
C SER A 659 -13.80 5.29 1.26
N GLY A 660 -15.04 5.61 0.91
CA GLY A 660 -15.75 6.78 1.44
C GLY A 660 -15.21 8.13 0.95
N TYR A 661 -14.30 8.13 -0.05
CA TYR A 661 -13.72 9.37 -0.61
C TYR A 661 -14.73 10.19 -1.41
N VAL A 662 -15.84 9.57 -1.82
CA VAL A 662 -17.08 10.28 -2.14
C VAL A 662 -18.14 9.77 -1.17
N ALA A 663 -18.22 10.37 0.03
CA ALA A 663 -19.50 10.38 0.72
C ALA A 663 -20.51 10.93 -0.29
N ALA A 664 -21.51 10.15 -0.69
CA ALA A 664 -22.58 10.67 -1.51
C ALA A 664 -23.37 11.66 -0.65
N THR A 665 -22.89 12.89 -0.53
CA THR A 665 -23.63 13.99 0.10
C THR A 665 -24.91 14.13 -0.71
N PRO A 666 -26.08 13.78 -0.15
CA PRO A 666 -27.31 13.83 -0.90
C PRO A 666 -27.55 15.26 -1.38
N THR A 667 -27.89 15.45 -2.65
CA THR A 667 -28.28 16.78 -3.13
C THR A 667 -29.63 17.11 -2.51
N ASN A 668 -29.68 18.17 -1.70
CA ASN A 668 -30.94 18.61 -1.08
C ASN A 668 -31.86 19.21 -2.14
N LEU A 669 -33.09 18.73 -2.19
CA LEU A 669 -34.12 19.27 -3.06
C LEU A 669 -34.73 20.54 -2.44
N PRO A 670 -34.90 21.64 -3.20
CA PRO A 670 -35.51 22.87 -2.70
C PRO A 670 -36.98 22.69 -2.28
N ALA A 671 -37.48 23.65 -1.49
CA ALA A 671 -38.85 23.62 -1.03
C ALA A 671 -39.89 23.75 -2.16
N ASN A 672 -41.02 23.05 -2.04
CA ASN A 672 -42.18 23.05 -2.96
C ASN A 672 -41.84 22.60 -4.39
N THR A 673 -40.74 21.87 -4.57
CA THR A 673 -40.27 21.46 -5.89
C THR A 673 -41.08 20.28 -6.45
N VAL A 674 -41.51 20.39 -7.70
CA VAL A 674 -42.33 19.36 -8.37
C VAL A 674 -41.50 18.45 -9.29
N ALA A 675 -40.54 19.03 -10.03
CA ALA A 675 -39.69 18.33 -10.99
C ALA A 675 -38.27 18.94 -10.96
N PRO A 676 -37.48 18.69 -9.90
CA PRO A 676 -36.16 19.27 -9.74
C PRO A 676 -35.21 18.87 -10.86
N VAL A 677 -34.40 19.85 -11.30
CA VAL A 677 -33.19 19.62 -12.08
C VAL A 677 -32.00 19.66 -11.12
N VAL A 678 -31.23 18.57 -11.05
CA VAL A 678 -30.08 18.44 -10.13
C VAL A 678 -28.79 18.12 -10.88
N ALA A 679 -27.64 18.47 -10.31
CA ALA A 679 -26.36 17.98 -10.83
C ALA A 679 -26.32 16.45 -10.76
N ARG A 680 -25.53 15.82 -11.64
CA ARG A 680 -25.47 14.36 -11.76
C ARG A 680 -25.08 13.69 -10.43
N THR A 681 -26.07 13.12 -9.75
CA THR A 681 -25.94 12.46 -8.44
C THR A 681 -26.74 11.16 -8.45
N ASN A 682 -26.34 10.20 -7.62
CA ASN A 682 -27.11 8.97 -7.43
C ASN A 682 -28.00 9.02 -6.18
N VAL A 683 -27.91 10.10 -5.39
CA VAL A 683 -28.63 10.26 -4.12
C VAL A 683 -29.14 11.71 -4.00
N VAL A 684 -30.44 11.86 -3.79
CA VAL A 684 -31.10 13.14 -3.48
C VAL A 684 -31.83 13.03 -2.15
N LYS A 685 -31.96 14.14 -1.43
CA LYS A 685 -32.66 14.19 -0.15
C LYS A 685 -33.73 15.29 -0.19
N THR A 686 -34.96 14.98 0.21
CA THR A 686 -35.95 16.02 0.50
C THR A 686 -35.66 16.58 1.89
N ALA A 687 -35.67 17.89 2.04
CA ALA A 687 -35.37 18.53 3.32
C ALA A 687 -36.46 19.53 3.71
N ASN A 688 -37.71 19.29 3.30
CA ASN A 688 -38.67 20.37 3.16
C ASN A 688 -39.78 20.35 4.21
N THR A 689 -39.92 21.46 4.93
CA THR A 689 -40.93 21.64 5.98
C THR A 689 -42.34 21.87 5.44
N LEU A 690 -42.54 22.00 4.11
CA LEU A 690 -43.83 22.26 3.45
C LEU A 690 -44.16 21.19 2.38
N ALA A 691 -45.45 21.09 2.00
CA ALA A 691 -45.95 20.05 1.09
C ALA A 691 -45.24 20.06 -0.28
N THR A 692 -44.59 18.95 -0.63
CA THR A 692 -43.83 18.77 -1.88
C THR A 692 -44.43 17.64 -2.69
N SER A 693 -44.76 17.86 -3.97
CA SER A 693 -45.33 16.82 -4.85
C SER A 693 -44.33 16.46 -5.95
N LEU A 694 -43.44 15.52 -5.66
CA LEU A 694 -42.31 15.16 -6.51
C LEU A 694 -42.73 14.20 -7.64
N ARG A 695 -42.63 14.66 -8.90
CA ARG A 695 -43.10 13.95 -10.10
C ARG A 695 -41.99 13.33 -10.94
N SER A 696 -40.81 13.95 -10.93
CA SER A 696 -39.61 13.51 -11.66
C SER A 696 -38.36 14.04 -10.99
N VAL A 697 -37.20 13.49 -11.38
CA VAL A 697 -35.89 14.11 -11.14
C VAL A 697 -35.14 14.08 -12.47
N THR A 698 -34.62 15.22 -12.89
CA THR A 698 -33.84 15.35 -14.13
C THR A 698 -32.43 15.83 -13.79
N PHE A 699 -31.41 15.27 -14.45
CA PHE A 699 -30.04 15.75 -14.31
C PHE A 699 -29.75 16.89 -15.28
N THR A 700 -28.89 17.84 -14.88
CA THR A 700 -28.47 18.97 -15.74
C THR A 700 -27.88 18.52 -17.07
N GLU A 701 -27.23 17.35 -17.09
CA GLU A 701 -26.64 16.72 -18.29
C GLU A 701 -27.62 15.81 -19.06
N GLY A 702 -28.87 15.69 -18.60
CA GLY A 702 -29.84 14.72 -19.09
C GLY A 702 -29.79 13.38 -18.33
N ASN A 703 -30.91 12.65 -18.37
CA ASN A 703 -31.04 11.33 -17.74
C ASN A 703 -30.61 10.24 -18.74
N ILE A 704 -29.98 9.17 -18.23
CA ILE A 704 -29.49 8.05 -19.05
C ILE A 704 -30.19 6.77 -18.60
N ASP A 705 -30.68 5.95 -19.55
CA ASP A 705 -31.29 4.66 -19.23
C ASP A 705 -30.28 3.74 -18.51
N GLY A 706 -30.76 2.99 -17.52
CA GLY A 706 -29.94 2.21 -16.58
C GLY A 706 -29.40 3.00 -15.39
N GLN A 707 -29.55 4.32 -15.37
CA GLN A 707 -29.10 5.15 -14.25
C GLN A 707 -29.90 4.84 -12.97
N ARG A 708 -29.24 4.82 -11.81
CA ARG A 708 -29.86 4.62 -10.51
C ARG A 708 -30.03 5.93 -9.74
N LEU A 709 -31.13 6.04 -9.02
CA LEU A 709 -31.44 7.18 -8.15
C LEU A 709 -32.02 6.70 -6.83
N GLN A 710 -31.42 7.12 -5.72
CA GLN A 710 -31.99 6.98 -4.39
C GLN A 710 -32.56 8.31 -3.92
N ILE A 711 -33.78 8.27 -3.38
CA ILE A 711 -34.46 9.42 -2.79
C ILE A 711 -34.61 9.18 -1.29
N LEU A 712 -33.93 9.99 -0.49
CA LEU A 712 -34.06 10.01 0.96
C LEU A 712 -35.14 11.03 1.33
N ILE A 713 -36.20 10.55 1.96
CA ILE A 713 -37.29 11.39 2.43
C ILE A 713 -36.88 11.99 3.78
N GLY A 714 -36.65 13.30 3.83
CA GLY A 714 -36.25 13.99 5.07
C GLY A 714 -37.39 14.70 5.81
N ASP A 715 -38.63 14.52 5.37
CA ASP A 715 -39.83 15.15 5.95
C ASP A 715 -41.08 14.27 5.74
N SER A 716 -42.17 14.57 6.45
CA SER A 716 -43.45 13.84 6.32
C SER A 716 -44.44 14.53 5.37
N ASN A 717 -43.98 15.51 4.60
CA ASN A 717 -44.81 16.37 3.74
C ASN A 717 -44.53 16.14 2.24
N THR A 718 -43.59 15.26 1.92
CA THR A 718 -43.26 14.86 0.55
C THR A 718 -44.25 13.81 0.04
N THR A 719 -44.83 14.04 -1.12
CA THR A 719 -45.60 13.06 -1.90
C THR A 719 -44.80 12.68 -3.15
N LEU A 720 -44.48 11.41 -3.32
CA LEU A 720 -44.01 10.86 -4.60
C LEU A 720 -45.21 10.59 -5.48
N VAL A 721 -45.25 11.21 -6.65
CA VAL A 721 -46.42 11.19 -7.53
C VAL A 721 -46.20 10.13 -8.60
N ASN A 722 -47.06 9.10 -8.62
CA ASN A 722 -47.08 8.06 -9.63
C ASN A 722 -47.87 8.54 -10.85
N GLN A 723 -47.22 8.65 -12.02
CA GLN A 723 -47.88 9.15 -13.23
C GLN A 723 -47.58 8.34 -14.47
N PHE A 724 -48.64 7.86 -15.11
CA PHE A 724 -48.59 7.28 -16.44
C PHE A 724 -48.71 8.39 -17.50
N GLY A 725 -47.59 8.77 -18.11
CA GLY A 725 -47.53 9.68 -19.27
C GLY A 725 -46.63 10.90 -19.06
N GLY A 726 -45.73 11.13 -20.02
CA GLY A 726 -44.66 12.14 -19.99
C GLY A 726 -43.31 11.55 -19.58
N ALA A 727 -42.21 11.93 -20.25
CA ALA A 727 -40.87 11.39 -19.99
C ALA A 727 -40.35 11.74 -18.59
N GLN A 728 -39.55 10.83 -18.02
CA GLN A 728 -38.76 10.93 -16.79
C GLN A 728 -39.55 10.96 -15.47
N ARG A 729 -40.79 10.44 -15.47
CA ARG A 729 -41.65 10.42 -14.27
C ARG A 729 -41.45 9.17 -13.41
N PHE A 730 -41.84 9.24 -12.14
CA PHE A 730 -41.81 8.12 -11.21
C PHE A 730 -42.93 7.13 -11.47
N HIS A 731 -42.55 5.85 -11.58
CA HIS A 731 -43.44 4.70 -11.59
C HIS A 731 -43.24 3.94 -10.28
N LEU A 732 -44.22 4.05 -9.40
CA LEU A 732 -44.24 3.36 -8.11
C LEU A 732 -44.86 1.97 -8.29
N LEU A 733 -44.36 0.97 -7.54
CA LEU A 733 -44.75 -0.43 -7.73
C LEU A 733 -46.21 -0.72 -7.35
N ASP A 734 -46.81 0.11 -6.49
CA ASP A 734 -48.21 0.03 -6.08
C ASP A 734 -49.16 0.83 -6.99
N ASN A 735 -48.62 1.46 -8.04
CA ASN A 735 -49.35 2.26 -9.03
C ASN A 735 -50.18 3.42 -8.43
N ALA A 736 -49.82 3.94 -7.25
CA ALA A 736 -50.54 5.03 -6.58
C ALA A 736 -49.62 6.17 -6.15
N ASP A 737 -50.14 7.39 -6.07
CA ASP A 737 -49.44 8.52 -5.43
C ASP A 737 -49.17 8.18 -3.96
N ARG A 738 -47.97 8.50 -3.49
CA ARG A 738 -47.48 8.09 -2.18
C ARG A 738 -47.10 9.28 -1.32
N LEU A 739 -47.86 9.53 -0.25
CA LEU A 739 -47.42 10.41 0.83
C LEU A 739 -46.33 9.69 1.64
N CYS A 740 -45.12 10.23 1.61
CA CYS A 740 -43.94 9.63 2.20
C CYS A 740 -43.78 10.00 3.69
N VAL A 741 -43.06 9.16 4.42
CA VAL A 741 -42.73 9.38 5.83
C VAL A 741 -41.27 9.79 5.97
N ASN A 742 -40.98 10.70 6.90
CA ASN A 742 -39.60 11.08 7.23
C ASN A 742 -38.74 9.84 7.56
N GLY A 743 -37.59 9.73 6.91
CA GLY A 743 -36.64 8.63 7.04
C GLY A 743 -36.82 7.52 6.00
N GLU A 744 -37.86 7.55 5.16
CA GLU A 744 -38.02 6.58 4.08
C GLU A 744 -36.97 6.75 2.98
N VAL A 745 -36.59 5.64 2.34
CA VAL A 745 -35.69 5.64 1.20
C VAL A 745 -36.36 4.91 0.05
N TYR A 746 -36.37 5.54 -1.13
CA TYR A 746 -36.92 4.97 -2.35
C TYR A 746 -35.80 4.82 -3.39
N ASP A 747 -35.72 3.64 -3.99
CA ASP A 747 -34.73 3.29 -5.01
C ASP A 747 -35.38 3.19 -6.38
N PHE A 748 -34.79 3.86 -7.36
CA PHE A 748 -35.28 3.88 -8.74
C PHE A 748 -34.16 3.52 -9.72
N ILE A 749 -34.54 2.91 -10.84
CA ILE A 749 -33.72 2.82 -12.04
C ILE A 749 -34.45 3.51 -13.19
N LEU A 750 -33.73 4.26 -14.01
CA LEU A 750 -34.31 4.81 -15.23
C LEU A 750 -34.36 3.70 -16.28
N ALA A 751 -35.54 3.41 -16.83
CA ALA A 751 -35.69 2.48 -17.94
C ALA A 751 -36.87 2.90 -18.84
N GLY A 752 -36.64 2.91 -20.15
CA GLY A 752 -37.67 3.31 -21.11
C GLY A 752 -38.13 4.76 -20.91
N GLY A 753 -37.26 5.60 -20.37
CA GLY A 753 -37.58 6.99 -20.04
C GLY A 753 -38.43 7.18 -18.79
N PHE A 754 -38.57 6.19 -17.90
CA PHE A 754 -39.28 6.33 -16.62
C PHE A 754 -38.41 5.91 -15.44
N TRP A 755 -38.57 6.55 -14.28
CA TRP A 755 -37.94 6.14 -13.04
C TRP A 755 -38.76 5.02 -12.41
N ILE A 756 -38.34 3.78 -12.59
CA ILE A 756 -39.03 2.59 -12.12
C ILE A 756 -38.51 2.21 -10.73
N GLN A 757 -39.40 2.20 -9.73
CA GLN A 757 -39.05 1.80 -8.37
C GLN A 757 -38.55 0.34 -8.33
N GLN A 758 -37.46 0.09 -7.61
CA GLN A 758 -36.77 -1.20 -7.58
C GLN A 758 -37.10 -2.06 -6.35
N ASN A 759 -37.46 -1.44 -5.22
CA ASN A 759 -37.72 -2.14 -3.96
C ASN A 759 -39.18 -1.96 -3.50
N PRO A 760 -39.98 -3.04 -3.38
CA PRO A 760 -41.35 -2.98 -2.88
C PRO A 760 -41.46 -2.93 -1.35
N SER A 761 -40.43 -3.39 -0.62
CA SER A 761 -40.50 -3.52 0.84
C SER A 761 -39.89 -2.31 1.55
N ARG A 762 -40.77 -1.54 2.19
CA ARG A 762 -40.43 -0.42 3.07
C ARG A 762 -39.63 -0.94 4.27
N LYS A 763 -38.39 -0.44 4.42
CA LYS A 763 -37.51 -0.80 5.55
C LYS A 763 -37.46 0.34 6.56
N LEU A 764 -37.85 0.05 7.80
CA LEU A 764 -37.71 0.99 8.92
C LEU A 764 -36.54 0.53 9.78
N ARG A 765 -35.73 1.46 10.26
CA ARG A 765 -34.55 1.12 11.06
C ARG A 765 -34.51 1.94 12.33
N ALA A 766 -34.12 1.31 13.43
CA ALA A 766 -33.78 1.97 14.67
C ALA A 766 -32.54 1.33 15.28
N SER A 767 -31.83 2.09 16.10
CA SER A 767 -30.70 1.57 16.87
C SER A 767 -30.60 2.26 18.22
N ALA A 768 -30.18 1.51 19.23
CA ALA A 768 -29.90 2.03 20.56
C ALA A 768 -28.68 1.32 21.12
N VAL A 769 -27.87 2.02 21.91
CA VAL A 769 -26.84 1.37 22.74
C VAL A 769 -27.55 0.80 23.96
N ILE A 770 -27.36 -0.48 24.22
CA ILE A 770 -28.01 -1.19 25.32
C ILE A 770 -26.96 -1.97 26.09
N ASP A 771 -27.19 -2.15 27.39
CA ASP A 771 -26.39 -2.98 28.29
C ASP A 771 -27.31 -4.09 28.82
N PRO A 772 -27.29 -5.29 28.23
CA PRO A 772 -28.20 -6.37 28.63
C PRO A 772 -27.94 -6.80 30.07
N ALA A 773 -28.99 -7.03 30.85
CA ALA A 773 -28.84 -7.57 32.19
C ALA A 773 -28.21 -8.98 32.15
N SER A 774 -27.31 -9.27 33.09
CA SER A 774 -26.64 -10.57 33.16
C SER A 774 -27.63 -11.73 33.33
N MET A 775 -27.46 -12.80 32.55
CA MET A 775 -28.29 -14.01 32.61
C MET A 775 -27.56 -15.06 33.45
N LEU A 776 -28.06 -15.34 34.65
CA LEU A 776 -27.31 -16.06 35.68
C LEU A 776 -27.22 -17.57 35.42
N LEU A 777 -28.23 -18.16 34.79
CA LEU A 777 -28.34 -19.59 34.51
C LEU A 777 -28.62 -19.86 33.03
N VAL A 778 -28.39 -21.11 32.60
CA VAL A 778 -28.81 -21.57 31.27
C VAL A 778 -30.34 -21.63 31.23
N GLY A 779 -30.94 -21.03 30.20
CA GLY A 779 -32.38 -20.87 30.07
C GLY A 779 -32.93 -19.54 30.61
N ASP A 780 -32.13 -18.74 31.33
CA ASP A 780 -32.52 -17.40 31.75
C ASP A 780 -32.70 -16.48 30.54
N ALA A 781 -33.65 -15.56 30.64
CA ALA A 781 -33.88 -14.51 29.66
C ALA A 781 -33.97 -13.14 30.34
N THR A 782 -33.47 -12.11 29.67
CA THR A 782 -33.65 -10.73 30.12
C THR A 782 -35.14 -10.36 30.05
N VAL A 783 -35.58 -9.45 30.92
CA VAL A 783 -36.92 -8.85 30.78
C VAL A 783 -37.03 -8.16 29.42
N PRO A 784 -38.10 -8.38 28.62
CA PRO A 784 -38.27 -7.69 27.35
C PRO A 784 -38.19 -6.18 27.49
N ALA A 785 -37.31 -5.58 26.70
CA ALA A 785 -37.12 -4.14 26.63
C ALA A 785 -37.57 -3.63 25.26
N THR A 786 -37.93 -2.35 25.18
CA THR A 786 -38.52 -1.78 23.98
C THR A 786 -37.53 -0.88 23.23
N ILE A 787 -37.60 -0.90 21.91
CA ILE A 787 -36.97 0.08 21.04
C ILE A 787 -38.04 0.71 20.13
N ALA A 788 -38.07 2.03 20.10
CA ALA A 788 -39.01 2.76 19.25
C ALA A 788 -38.58 2.67 17.79
N VAL A 789 -39.46 2.14 16.95
CA VAL A 789 -39.28 2.07 15.49
C VAL A 789 -40.49 2.71 14.83
N ALA A 790 -40.42 4.03 14.63
CA ALA A 790 -41.54 4.81 14.11
C ALA A 790 -42.10 4.22 12.80
N GLY A 791 -43.39 3.86 12.79
CA GLY A 791 -44.07 3.28 11.63
C GLY A 791 -44.13 1.74 11.58
N ALA A 792 -43.54 1.03 12.54
CA ALA A 792 -43.72 -0.41 12.71
C ALA A 792 -45.20 -0.74 13.06
N ALA A 793 -45.73 -1.83 12.53
CA ALA A 793 -47.08 -2.30 12.79
C ALA A 793 -47.11 -3.84 12.94
N PHE A 794 -48.16 -4.36 13.59
CA PHE A 794 -48.33 -5.81 13.74
C PHE A 794 -48.32 -6.51 12.38
N GLY A 795 -47.59 -7.63 12.30
CA GLY A 795 -47.41 -8.41 11.07
C GLY A 795 -46.16 -8.06 10.27
N ASP A 796 -45.48 -6.94 10.55
CA ASP A 796 -44.20 -6.63 9.90
C ASP A 796 -43.10 -7.61 10.34
N LEU A 797 -42.18 -7.92 9.42
CA LEU A 797 -41.04 -8.79 9.68
C LEU A 797 -39.94 -8.03 10.42
N VAL A 798 -39.46 -8.57 11.54
CA VAL A 798 -38.40 -7.97 12.36
C VAL A 798 -37.10 -8.71 12.17
N ARG A 799 -36.01 -7.98 11.92
CA ARG A 799 -34.64 -8.47 12.04
C ARG A 799 -33.91 -7.61 13.06
N ALA A 800 -33.23 -8.25 14.00
CA ALA A 800 -32.41 -7.56 14.98
C ALA A 800 -30.98 -8.09 14.97
N SER A 801 -30.01 -7.22 15.25
CA SER A 801 -28.62 -7.59 15.44
C SER A 801 -28.02 -6.84 16.60
N PHE A 802 -27.03 -7.46 17.24
CA PHE A 802 -26.31 -6.89 18.38
C PHE A 802 -24.84 -6.70 18.04
N GLY A 803 -24.27 -5.56 18.43
CA GLY A 803 -22.92 -5.14 18.06
C GLY A 803 -21.77 -5.85 18.78
N ALA A 804 -22.07 -6.92 19.54
CA ALA A 804 -21.07 -7.72 20.27
C ALA A 804 -21.41 -9.22 20.19
N SER A 805 -20.45 -10.07 20.55
CA SER A 805 -20.66 -11.52 20.62
C SER A 805 -21.78 -11.86 21.59
N LEU A 806 -22.70 -12.73 21.19
CA LEU A 806 -23.79 -13.19 22.06
C LEU A 806 -23.34 -14.28 23.05
N ALA A 807 -22.08 -14.73 23.01
CA ALA A 807 -21.50 -15.66 23.99
C ALA A 807 -22.38 -16.89 24.34
N GLY A 808 -23.10 -17.45 23.35
CA GLY A 808 -24.00 -18.59 23.54
C GLY A 808 -25.46 -18.24 23.93
N ALA A 809 -25.82 -16.95 23.94
CA ALA A 809 -27.19 -16.46 24.02
C ALA A 809 -27.80 -16.23 22.63
N SER A 810 -29.14 -16.18 22.55
CA SER A 810 -29.88 -15.70 21.39
C SER A 810 -30.53 -14.35 21.65
N LEU A 811 -30.65 -13.56 20.58
CA LEU A 811 -31.41 -12.32 20.53
C LEU A 811 -32.75 -12.56 19.85
N HIS A 812 -33.83 -12.20 20.52
CA HIS A 812 -35.19 -12.26 19.99
C HIS A 812 -35.76 -10.85 19.89
N ALA A 813 -36.46 -10.55 18.81
CA ALA A 813 -37.16 -9.28 18.63
C ALA A 813 -38.46 -9.45 17.83
N TYR A 814 -39.50 -8.72 18.21
CA TYR A 814 -40.82 -8.77 17.55
C TYR A 814 -41.56 -7.43 17.69
N VAL A 815 -42.46 -7.13 16.75
CA VAL A 815 -43.30 -5.93 16.84
C VAL A 815 -44.33 -6.13 17.94
N SER A 816 -44.20 -5.39 19.04
CA SER A 816 -45.04 -5.49 20.23
C SER A 816 -46.20 -4.48 20.22
N GLY A 817 -46.08 -3.42 19.42
CA GLY A 817 -47.12 -2.40 19.24
C GLY A 817 -46.81 -1.44 18.09
N PRO A 818 -47.76 -0.57 17.72
CA PRO A 818 -47.53 0.46 16.71
C PRO A 818 -46.32 1.34 17.08
N GLY A 819 -45.30 1.34 16.24
CA GLY A 819 -44.08 2.10 16.46
C GLY A 819 -43.10 1.48 17.48
N THR A 820 -43.33 0.23 17.92
CA THR A 820 -42.59 -0.38 19.03
C THR A 820 -42.16 -1.81 18.69
N VAL A 821 -40.89 -2.10 18.94
CA VAL A 821 -40.32 -3.44 18.86
C VAL A 821 -39.80 -3.81 20.24
N ASP A 822 -40.24 -4.96 20.73
CA ASP A 822 -39.67 -5.52 21.94
C ASP A 822 -38.53 -6.46 21.56
N TYR A 823 -37.51 -6.50 22.41
CA TYR A 823 -36.40 -7.42 22.29
C TYR A 823 -35.99 -7.99 23.65
N PHE A 824 -35.42 -9.19 23.64
CA PHE A 824 -34.81 -9.79 24.82
C PHE A 824 -33.68 -10.74 24.41
N PHE A 825 -32.78 -11.02 25.35
CA PHE A 825 -31.74 -12.01 25.21
C PHE A 825 -32.08 -13.26 26.01
N ARG A 826 -31.72 -14.44 25.52
CA ARG A 826 -31.90 -15.71 26.21
C ARG A 826 -30.61 -16.51 26.19
N ASN A 827 -30.17 -16.99 27.35
CA ASN A 827 -28.98 -17.83 27.45
C ASN A 827 -29.30 -19.26 27.00
N ASP A 828 -28.86 -19.67 25.80
CA ASP A 828 -29.27 -20.95 25.21
C ASP A 828 -28.28 -22.09 25.44
N ALA A 829 -26.98 -21.81 25.60
CA ALA A 829 -25.99 -22.86 25.88
C ALA A 829 -24.64 -22.34 26.44
N GLY A 830 -24.58 -21.18 27.10
CA GLY A 830 -23.35 -20.56 27.58
C GLY A 830 -23.05 -20.75 29.08
N ALA A 831 -21.78 -20.58 29.47
CA ALA A 831 -21.31 -20.63 30.86
C ALA A 831 -22.08 -19.63 31.74
N ALA A 832 -22.59 -20.12 32.87
CA ALA A 832 -23.30 -19.34 33.88
C ALA A 832 -22.30 -18.65 34.83
N PRO A 833 -22.38 -17.32 35.07
CA PRO A 833 -23.30 -16.34 34.47
C PRO A 833 -22.84 -15.81 33.11
N ASN A 834 -23.79 -15.60 32.19
CA ASN A 834 -23.56 -15.03 30.86
C ASN A 834 -23.86 -13.52 30.87
N ASP A 835 -22.81 -12.71 30.86
CA ASP A 835 -22.87 -11.25 30.94
C ASP A 835 -22.44 -10.64 29.61
N LEU A 836 -23.39 -10.06 28.88
CA LEU A 836 -23.15 -9.49 27.55
C LEU A 836 -22.67 -8.04 27.70
N PRO A 837 -21.62 -7.61 26.97
CA PRO A 837 -21.14 -6.24 27.08
C PRO A 837 -22.14 -5.25 26.47
N SER A 838 -22.12 -4.01 26.96
CA SER A 838 -22.87 -2.92 26.35
C SER A 838 -22.49 -2.74 24.87
N ALA A 839 -23.48 -2.80 23.99
CA ALA A 839 -23.28 -2.64 22.55
C ALA A 839 -24.52 -2.09 21.84
N THR A 840 -24.36 -1.72 20.57
CA THR A 840 -25.46 -1.21 19.76
C THR A 840 -26.38 -2.36 19.34
N LEU A 841 -27.65 -2.31 19.76
CA LEU A 841 -28.75 -3.07 19.16
C LEU A 841 -29.24 -2.32 17.92
N ARG A 842 -29.41 -3.04 16.80
CA ARG A 842 -30.03 -2.54 15.58
C ARG A 842 -31.25 -3.37 15.26
N VAL A 843 -32.35 -2.70 14.91
CA VAL A 843 -33.58 -3.34 14.46
C VAL A 843 -33.93 -2.82 13.07
N GLU A 844 -34.18 -3.73 12.15
CA GLU A 844 -34.76 -3.48 10.83
C GLU A 844 -36.15 -4.12 10.76
N ILE A 845 -37.15 -3.30 10.47
CA ILE A 845 -38.49 -3.74 10.13
C ILE A 845 -38.61 -3.78 8.62
N THR A 846 -38.96 -4.94 8.09
CA THR A 846 -39.43 -5.07 6.71
C THR A 846 -40.95 -5.06 6.76
N LYS A 847 -41.56 -4.04 6.18
CA LYS A 847 -43.03 -3.97 6.06
C LYS A 847 -43.52 -5.19 5.28
N ALA A 848 -44.48 -5.89 5.87
CA ALA A 848 -45.14 -7.04 5.24
C ALA A 848 -46.05 -6.61 4.09
#